data_AF-A0A1E4SFS8-F1
#
_entry.id   AF-A0A1E4SFS8-F1
#
_cell.length_a   1.000
_cell.length_b   1.000
_cell.length_c   1.000
_cell.angle_alpha   90.00
_cell.angle_beta   90.00
_cell.angle_gamma   90.00
#
_symmetry.space_group_name_H-M   'P 1'
#
loop_
_entity.id
_entity.type
_entity.pdbx_description
1 polymer ?
#
loop_
_entity_poly.entity_id
_entity_poly.type
_entity_poly.pdbx_seq_one_letter_code
_entity_poly.pdbx_strand_id
1 'polypeptide(L)'
;MNRASTTARVLARASYNVSLRMYSSLPLSVPITLPNGTTYEQPTGLFINNEFVKSKLAKTFQVLSPSTEEEISHVYEGDKEDVDIAVEAASKAFQSEWFKGDPLDRSLAINKLADLVEQNAETFAHIESLDNGKSLANSRGDVELVVKYLRSCAGWTDKILGNVIETGDSHFNYTRREPIGVCGQIIPWNFPLLMAAWKLGPVLATGCTTVLKTAESTPLSALYLASFIKEAGIPAGVINIVSGFGKTVGDAIARHNKIKKVAFTGSTPVGREIMKIAAETNLKKVTLELGGKSANIVFDDANVDVAVSALTNGIFYNTGEVCSAGSRVYVQEGIYDEIIAAFKKVAEEVKIGDPFTEGQFMGAQASQAQFEKILRYIEIGMDEGATLVTGGTRHGEKGFFIRPTIFSNVRPDMQILREEIFGPVVTFSKFKTIDEVVESANDSDFGLAAGVHTSNLNTALNISKRLNAGTVWVNTYNDFNAMVPFGGFNTSGIGRELGVEALDNYTQTKAVRIGSLQSDAITIRTRKVISNPLLARRQFVIDVLHPNRANVSKDELREKLAEIYKAEKDAVSVFDFRTQFGGGKSTGFGLIYQSVADAKKFEPNYRLVRYGLASKVDKAGRQQRKQKKNRDKKIFGTQKRAAKRAAKRNAE
;
A
#
# COMPACT_ATOMS: atom_id res chain seq x y z
N MET A 1 -13.38 -64.39 3.71
CA MET A 1 -13.60 -65.17 2.46
C MET A 1 -15.02 -64.88 2.00
N ASN A 2 -15.42 -64.51 0.78
CA ASN A 2 -14.82 -64.14 -0.51
C ASN A 2 -15.91 -63.29 -1.20
N ARG A 3 -15.63 -62.08 -1.70
CA ARG A 3 -15.37 -61.72 -3.13
C ARG A 3 -16.41 -62.22 -4.15
N ALA A 4 -17.18 -61.28 -4.73
CA ALA A 4 -17.19 -60.86 -6.17
C ALA A 4 -18.14 -61.72 -7.05
N SER A 5 -18.91 -61.23 -8.01
CA SER A 5 -18.82 -60.10 -8.98
C SER A 5 -20.26 -59.72 -9.42
N THR A 6 -20.68 -58.51 -9.82
CA THR A 6 -20.10 -57.41 -10.63
C THR A 6 -19.89 -57.75 -12.11
N THR A 7 -20.92 -57.60 -12.95
CA THR A 7 -20.77 -57.03 -14.30
C THR A 7 -22.14 -56.70 -14.93
N ALA A 8 -22.19 -55.59 -15.66
CA ALA A 8 -23.29 -55.17 -16.56
C ALA A 8 -24.48 -54.40 -15.96
N ARG A 9 -24.26 -53.17 -15.44
CA ARG A 9 -25.25 -52.07 -15.56
C ARG A 9 -24.71 -50.66 -15.31
N VAL A 10 -23.45 -50.41 -15.66
CA VAL A 10 -22.87 -49.06 -15.69
C VAL A 10 -22.13 -48.93 -17.01
N LEU A 11 -22.74 -48.32 -18.03
CA LEU A 11 -22.08 -47.83 -19.25
C LEU A 11 -23.03 -46.97 -20.11
N ALA A 12 -23.80 -46.07 -19.49
CA ALA A 12 -24.60 -45.09 -20.22
C ALA A 12 -24.72 -43.79 -19.41
N ARG A 13 -23.68 -42.95 -19.48
CA ARG A 13 -23.60 -41.50 -19.21
C ARG A 13 -22.23 -41.15 -18.62
N ALA A 14 -21.26 -41.01 -19.52
CA ALA A 14 -20.04 -40.24 -19.27
C ALA A 14 -19.50 -39.79 -20.64
N SER A 15 -20.32 -39.06 -21.39
CA SER A 15 -19.83 -38.28 -22.52
C SER A 15 -19.29 -36.98 -21.95
N TYR A 16 -18.09 -37.03 -21.35
CA TYR A 16 -17.32 -35.82 -21.13
C TYR A 16 -16.99 -35.26 -22.51
N ASN A 17 -17.64 -34.15 -22.88
CA ASN A 17 -17.21 -33.34 -24.00
C ASN A 17 -15.79 -32.83 -23.69
N VAL A 18 -14.79 -33.54 -24.22
CA VAL A 18 -13.46 -32.96 -24.44
C VAL A 18 -13.65 -31.93 -25.55
N SER A 19 -13.95 -30.69 -25.15
CA SER A 19 -14.04 -29.56 -26.06
C SER A 19 -12.71 -29.46 -26.81
N LEU A 20 -12.72 -29.74 -28.12
CA LEU A 20 -11.58 -29.49 -28.99
C LEU A 20 -11.16 -28.03 -28.80
N ARG A 21 -9.94 -27.82 -28.30
CA ARG A 21 -9.24 -26.51 -28.31
C ARG A 21 -9.03 -26.11 -29.78
N MET A 22 -10.03 -25.48 -30.39
CA MET A 22 -9.90 -24.94 -31.73
C MET A 22 -9.01 -23.70 -31.68
N TYR A 23 -7.94 -23.70 -32.50
CA TYR A 23 -7.18 -22.51 -32.84
C TYR A 23 -8.14 -21.50 -33.46
N SER A 24 -8.46 -20.42 -32.74
CA SER A 24 -9.64 -19.62 -33.07
C SER A 24 -9.33 -18.47 -34.04
N SER A 25 -10.26 -18.20 -34.95
CA SER A 25 -10.34 -16.99 -35.76
C SER A 25 -11.08 -15.85 -35.04
N LEU A 26 -11.15 -15.88 -33.70
CA LEU A 26 -11.89 -14.90 -32.90
C LEU A 26 -11.39 -13.47 -33.20
N PRO A 27 -12.26 -12.55 -33.65
CA PRO A 27 -11.91 -11.14 -33.79
C PRO A 27 -11.45 -10.56 -32.45
N LEU A 28 -10.53 -9.57 -32.46
CA LEU A 28 -10.00 -8.96 -31.24
C LEU A 28 -11.02 -8.13 -30.45
N SER A 29 -12.18 -7.86 -31.06
CA SER A 29 -13.37 -7.27 -30.43
C SER A 29 -14.61 -7.91 -31.04
N VAL A 30 -15.65 -8.11 -30.24
CA VAL A 30 -16.97 -8.52 -30.71
C VAL A 30 -18.06 -7.58 -30.17
N PRO A 31 -19.11 -7.28 -30.95
CA PRO A 31 -20.24 -6.54 -30.43
C PRO A 31 -21.04 -7.41 -29.45
N ILE A 32 -21.31 -6.90 -28.26
CA ILE A 32 -22.21 -7.52 -27.28
C ILE A 32 -23.37 -6.57 -27.00
N THR A 33 -24.59 -7.06 -27.18
CA THR A 33 -25.82 -6.33 -26.82
C THR A 33 -26.20 -6.67 -25.39
N LEU A 34 -26.15 -5.64 -24.53
CA LEU A 34 -26.58 -5.72 -23.15
C LEU A 34 -28.11 -5.78 -23.05
N PRO A 35 -28.68 -6.30 -21.94
CA PRO A 35 -30.13 -6.39 -21.77
C PRO A 35 -30.90 -5.07 -21.84
N ASN A 36 -30.24 -3.93 -21.61
CA ASN A 36 -30.81 -2.59 -21.80
C ASN A 36 -30.85 -2.12 -23.28
N GLY A 37 -30.44 -2.97 -24.22
CA GLY A 37 -30.37 -2.68 -25.66
C GLY A 37 -29.11 -1.95 -26.11
N THR A 38 -28.25 -1.51 -25.19
CA THR A 38 -26.96 -0.91 -25.55
C THR A 38 -26.03 -1.98 -26.10
N THR A 39 -25.46 -1.73 -27.28
CA THR A 39 -24.41 -2.58 -27.84
C THR A 39 -23.06 -1.88 -27.67
N TYR A 40 -22.07 -2.62 -27.18
CA TYR A 40 -20.71 -2.14 -27.04
C TYR A 40 -19.72 -3.12 -27.68
N GLU A 41 -18.54 -2.62 -28.02
CA GLU A 41 -17.44 -3.42 -28.54
C GLU A 41 -16.68 -4.04 -27.35
N GLN A 42 -16.87 -5.34 -27.12
CA GLN A 42 -16.17 -6.10 -26.08
C GLN A 42 -14.82 -6.60 -26.63
N PRO A 43 -13.69 -6.14 -26.07
CA PRO A 43 -12.41 -6.69 -26.42
C PRO A 43 -12.29 -8.15 -25.99
N THR A 44 -11.73 -8.98 -26.86
CA THR A 44 -11.50 -10.41 -26.59
C THR A 44 -10.01 -10.75 -26.51
N GLY A 45 -9.15 -9.87 -27.04
CA GLY A 45 -7.69 -10.01 -27.04
C GLY A 45 -7.07 -9.78 -25.68
N LEU A 46 -5.82 -10.22 -25.53
CA LEU A 46 -4.95 -9.80 -24.43
C LEU A 46 -4.58 -8.32 -24.65
N PHE A 47 -4.51 -7.52 -23.59
CA PHE A 47 -4.09 -6.13 -23.71
C PHE A 47 -2.61 -6.00 -23.36
N ILE A 48 -1.74 -5.81 -24.35
CA ILE A 48 -0.30 -5.72 -24.15
C ILE A 48 0.21 -4.51 -24.90
N ASN A 49 0.99 -3.67 -24.21
CA ASN A 49 1.64 -2.51 -24.82
C ASN A 49 0.65 -1.53 -25.52
N ASN A 50 -0.50 -1.26 -24.91
CA ASN A 50 -1.60 -0.45 -25.44
C ASN A 50 -2.29 -1.00 -26.71
N GLU A 51 -2.16 -2.29 -26.97
CA GLU A 51 -2.82 -2.98 -28.10
C GLU A 51 -3.54 -4.23 -27.62
N PHE A 52 -4.70 -4.52 -28.22
CA PHE A 52 -5.32 -5.83 -28.10
C PHE A 52 -4.66 -6.79 -29.08
N VAL A 53 -4.19 -7.94 -28.58
CA VAL A 53 -3.46 -8.94 -29.36
C VAL A 53 -4.03 -10.34 -29.13
N LYS A 54 -3.83 -11.23 -30.10
CA LYS A 54 -4.15 -12.65 -29.94
C LYS A 54 -3.14 -13.28 -28.98
N SER A 55 -3.56 -14.27 -28.20
CA SER A 55 -2.59 -15.13 -27.49
C SER A 55 -1.67 -15.81 -28.51
N LYS A 56 -0.41 -16.02 -28.13
CA LYS A 56 0.58 -16.78 -28.91
C LYS A 56 0.11 -18.17 -29.31
N LEU A 57 -0.65 -18.84 -28.45
CA LEU A 57 -1.21 -20.17 -28.77
C LEU A 57 -2.54 -20.10 -29.52
N ALA A 58 -3.09 -18.90 -29.74
CA ALA A 58 -4.41 -18.65 -30.34
C ALA A 58 -5.56 -19.46 -29.69
N LYS A 59 -5.36 -19.89 -28.44
CA LYS A 59 -6.39 -20.53 -27.64
C LYS A 59 -7.36 -19.47 -27.12
N THR A 60 -8.60 -19.90 -26.90
CA THR A 60 -9.62 -19.09 -26.25
C THR A 60 -10.33 -19.93 -25.20
N PHE A 61 -10.96 -19.27 -24.23
CA PHE A 61 -11.88 -19.91 -23.31
C PHE A 61 -13.23 -19.19 -23.34
N GLN A 62 -14.28 -19.96 -23.04
CA GLN A 62 -15.66 -19.53 -23.03
C GLN A 62 -15.94 -18.71 -21.76
N VAL A 63 -16.77 -17.68 -21.90
CA VAL A 63 -17.30 -16.87 -20.81
C VAL A 63 -18.82 -17.06 -20.78
N LEU A 64 -19.35 -17.44 -19.61
CA LEU A 64 -20.76 -17.80 -19.42
C LEU A 64 -21.45 -16.79 -18.52
N SER A 65 -22.70 -16.47 -18.83
CA SER A 65 -23.59 -15.72 -17.94
C SER A 65 -24.06 -16.61 -16.80
N PRO A 66 -23.78 -16.31 -15.52
CA PRO A 66 -24.14 -17.19 -14.41
C PRO A 66 -25.66 -17.23 -14.13
N SER A 67 -26.39 -16.19 -14.57
CA SER A 67 -27.85 -16.08 -14.41
C SER A 67 -28.61 -16.88 -15.47
N THR A 68 -28.02 -17.09 -16.65
CA THR A 68 -28.67 -17.79 -17.77
C THR A 68 -27.95 -19.08 -18.17
N GLU A 69 -26.75 -19.36 -17.66
CA GLU A 69 -25.90 -20.50 -18.08
C GLU A 69 -25.52 -20.48 -19.57
N GLU A 70 -25.78 -19.36 -20.27
CA GLU A 70 -25.54 -19.19 -21.69
C GLU A 70 -24.20 -18.53 -21.96
N GLU A 71 -23.62 -18.83 -23.13
CA GLU A 71 -22.39 -18.19 -23.57
C GLU A 71 -22.61 -16.70 -23.83
N ILE A 72 -21.74 -15.87 -23.23
CA ILE A 72 -21.65 -14.44 -23.53
C ILE A 72 -20.71 -14.24 -24.73
N SER A 73 -19.50 -14.80 -24.62
CA SER A 73 -18.46 -14.70 -25.64
C SER A 73 -17.31 -15.66 -25.37
N HIS A 74 -16.27 -15.59 -26.19
CA HIS A 74 -14.95 -16.16 -25.92
C HIS A 74 -13.92 -15.04 -25.74
N VAL A 75 -12.86 -15.31 -24.98
CA VAL A 75 -11.68 -14.43 -24.88
C VAL A 75 -10.40 -15.24 -25.10
N TYR A 76 -9.33 -14.59 -25.55
CA TYR A 76 -8.03 -15.26 -25.74
C TYR A 76 -7.45 -15.75 -24.40
N GLU A 77 -7.01 -17.01 -24.39
CA GLU A 77 -6.36 -17.69 -23.27
C GLU A 77 -4.86 -17.41 -23.34
N GLY A 78 -4.37 -16.49 -22.51
CA GLY A 78 -2.93 -16.24 -22.38
C GLY A 78 -2.18 -17.46 -21.82
N ASP A 79 -0.91 -17.56 -22.16
CA ASP A 79 0.02 -18.54 -21.59
C ASP A 79 1.32 -17.85 -21.13
N LYS A 80 2.28 -18.64 -20.65
CA LYS A 80 3.58 -18.16 -20.18
C LYS A 80 4.29 -17.22 -21.18
N GLU A 81 4.26 -17.53 -22.48
CA GLU A 81 4.90 -16.69 -23.49
C GLU A 81 4.25 -15.30 -23.59
N ASP A 82 2.92 -15.22 -23.47
CA ASP A 82 2.20 -13.95 -23.46
C ASP A 82 2.57 -13.12 -22.21
N VAL A 83 2.73 -13.79 -21.05
CA VAL A 83 3.21 -13.16 -19.82
C VAL A 83 4.64 -12.64 -19.99
N ASP A 84 5.54 -13.42 -20.59
CA ASP A 84 6.93 -13.01 -20.83
C ASP A 84 6.97 -11.73 -21.70
N ILE A 85 6.11 -11.62 -22.71
CA ILE A 85 5.98 -10.43 -23.58
C ILE A 85 5.41 -9.24 -22.80
N ALA A 86 4.34 -9.45 -22.02
CA ALA A 86 3.73 -8.42 -21.21
C ALA A 86 4.71 -7.85 -20.16
N VAL A 87 5.52 -8.72 -19.53
CA VAL A 87 6.54 -8.29 -18.58
C VAL A 87 7.66 -7.52 -19.27
N GLU A 88 8.05 -7.90 -20.48
CA GLU A 88 9.05 -7.13 -21.23
C GLU A 88 8.54 -5.74 -21.61
N ALA A 89 7.27 -5.61 -22.03
CA ALA A 89 6.62 -4.33 -22.26
C ALA A 89 6.60 -3.48 -20.98
N ALA A 90 6.17 -4.06 -19.86
CA ALA A 90 6.16 -3.40 -18.55
C ALA A 90 7.56 -2.96 -18.08
N SER A 91 8.58 -3.79 -18.33
CA SER A 91 9.96 -3.50 -17.97
C SER A 91 10.52 -2.34 -18.80
N LYS A 92 10.20 -2.27 -20.09
CA LYS A 92 10.59 -1.14 -20.96
C LYS A 92 9.87 0.14 -20.55
N ALA A 93 8.56 0.07 -20.32
CA ALA A 93 7.75 1.20 -19.89
C ALA A 93 8.22 1.78 -18.54
N PHE A 94 8.66 0.93 -17.60
CA PHE A 94 9.20 1.39 -16.32
C PHE A 94 10.48 2.24 -16.45
N GLN A 95 11.26 2.07 -17.53
CA GLN A 95 12.46 2.87 -17.79
C GLN A 95 12.18 4.19 -18.53
N SER A 96 10.92 4.44 -18.91
CA SER A 96 10.45 5.64 -19.62
C SER A 96 10.16 6.81 -18.67
N GLU A 97 9.62 7.89 -19.22
CA GLU A 97 9.15 9.05 -18.46
C GLU A 97 7.99 8.73 -17.51
N TRP A 98 7.34 7.56 -17.60
CA TRP A 98 6.32 7.19 -16.61
C TRP A 98 6.87 7.17 -15.17
N PHE A 99 8.09 6.65 -15.00
CA PHE A 99 8.79 6.64 -13.73
C PHE A 99 9.58 7.94 -13.48
N LYS A 100 10.25 8.46 -14.52
CA LYS A 100 11.19 9.60 -14.40
C LYS A 100 10.53 10.97 -14.44
N GLY A 101 9.34 11.05 -15.02
CA GLY A 101 8.61 12.29 -15.30
C GLY A 101 7.89 12.85 -14.07
N ASP A 102 7.14 13.93 -14.31
CA ASP A 102 6.42 14.64 -13.28
C ASP A 102 5.29 13.75 -12.70
N PRO A 103 5.20 13.58 -11.36
CA PRO A 103 4.07 12.90 -10.74
C PRO A 103 2.70 13.45 -11.15
N LEU A 104 2.60 14.73 -11.52
CA LEU A 104 1.37 15.34 -12.02
C LEU A 104 0.86 14.66 -13.29
N ASP A 105 1.74 14.22 -14.19
CA ASP A 105 1.32 13.52 -15.42
C ASP A 105 0.60 12.22 -15.09
N ARG A 106 1.08 11.49 -14.06
CA ARG A 106 0.38 10.29 -13.55
C ARG A 106 -0.95 10.66 -12.92
N SER A 107 -1.02 11.75 -12.17
CA SER A 107 -2.27 12.24 -11.57
C SER A 107 -3.33 12.54 -12.62
N LEU A 108 -2.95 13.26 -13.67
CA LEU A 108 -3.84 13.61 -14.77
C LEU A 108 -4.33 12.37 -15.51
N ALA A 109 -3.44 11.41 -15.77
CA ALA A 109 -3.81 10.16 -16.44
C ALA A 109 -4.77 9.31 -15.62
N ILE A 110 -4.54 9.16 -14.30
CA ILE A 110 -5.42 8.38 -13.43
C ILE A 110 -6.79 9.06 -13.27
N ASN A 111 -6.83 10.40 -13.14
CA ASN A 111 -8.11 11.13 -13.10
C ASN A 111 -8.87 10.99 -14.42
N LYS A 112 -8.20 11.11 -15.57
CA LYS A 112 -8.83 10.92 -16.87
C LYS A 112 -9.37 9.50 -17.03
N LEU A 113 -8.66 8.48 -16.55
CA LEU A 113 -9.18 7.11 -16.52
C LEU A 113 -10.44 7.01 -15.65
N ALA A 114 -10.45 7.63 -14.47
CA ALA A 114 -11.63 7.67 -13.61
C ALA A 114 -12.84 8.35 -14.29
N ASP A 115 -12.60 9.44 -15.01
CA ASP A 115 -13.65 10.14 -15.77
C ASP A 115 -14.19 9.27 -16.91
N LEU A 116 -13.34 8.51 -17.60
CA LEU A 116 -13.78 7.57 -18.65
C LEU A 116 -14.60 6.41 -18.09
N VAL A 117 -14.25 5.91 -16.90
CA VAL A 117 -15.06 4.91 -16.19
C VAL A 117 -16.41 5.50 -15.78
N GLU A 118 -16.42 6.72 -15.22
CA GLU A 118 -17.66 7.39 -14.81
C GLU A 118 -18.59 7.66 -16.01
N GLN A 119 -18.04 8.09 -17.15
CA GLN A 119 -18.80 8.32 -18.39
C GLN A 119 -19.42 7.04 -18.95
N ASN A 120 -18.81 5.88 -18.71
CA ASN A 120 -19.28 4.58 -19.18
C ASN A 120 -19.84 3.73 -18.03
N ALA A 121 -20.21 4.35 -16.90
CA ALA A 121 -20.51 3.64 -15.67
C ALA A 121 -21.64 2.61 -15.82
N GLU A 122 -22.67 2.97 -16.58
CA GLU A 122 -23.81 2.08 -16.81
C GLU A 122 -23.43 0.86 -17.65
N THR A 123 -22.58 1.02 -18.67
CA THR A 123 -22.04 -0.08 -19.47
C THR A 123 -21.20 -1.00 -18.59
N PHE A 124 -20.29 -0.45 -17.76
CA PHE A 124 -19.51 -1.24 -16.82
C PHE A 124 -20.39 -2.04 -15.83
N ALA A 125 -21.41 -1.40 -15.26
CA ALA A 125 -22.32 -2.06 -14.33
C ALA A 125 -23.10 -3.21 -14.99
N HIS A 126 -23.50 -3.04 -16.26
CA HIS A 126 -24.15 -4.10 -17.02
C HIS A 126 -23.20 -5.25 -17.35
N ILE A 127 -21.95 -4.96 -17.73
CA ILE A 127 -20.93 -5.99 -17.96
C ILE A 127 -20.68 -6.79 -16.68
N GLU A 128 -20.48 -6.14 -15.54
CA GLU A 128 -20.30 -6.82 -14.24
C GLU A 128 -21.51 -7.72 -13.92
N SER A 129 -22.74 -7.22 -14.11
CA SER A 129 -23.94 -8.01 -13.82
C SER A 129 -24.11 -9.21 -14.76
N LEU A 130 -23.70 -9.05 -16.03
CA LEU A 130 -23.77 -10.12 -17.04
C LEU A 130 -22.72 -11.21 -16.77
N ASP A 131 -21.49 -10.80 -16.52
CA ASP A 131 -20.30 -11.65 -16.44
C ASP A 131 -20.17 -12.31 -15.05
N ASN A 132 -20.42 -11.56 -13.97
CA ASN A 132 -20.35 -12.08 -12.59
C ASN A 132 -21.70 -12.62 -12.08
N GLY A 133 -22.83 -12.09 -12.55
CA GLY A 133 -24.16 -12.54 -12.13
C GLY A 133 -24.77 -11.79 -10.94
N LYS A 134 -24.05 -10.86 -10.31
CA LYS A 134 -24.59 -9.98 -9.25
C LYS A 134 -25.69 -9.05 -9.77
N SER A 135 -26.54 -8.57 -8.87
CA SER A 135 -27.60 -7.60 -9.22
C SER A 135 -27.03 -6.30 -9.77
N LEU A 136 -27.75 -5.69 -10.72
CA LEU A 136 -27.33 -4.44 -11.36
C LEU A 136 -27.17 -3.28 -10.36
N ALA A 137 -27.97 -3.25 -9.30
CA ALA A 137 -27.83 -2.27 -8.23
C ALA A 137 -26.47 -2.40 -7.51
N ASN A 138 -26.04 -3.62 -7.20
CA ASN A 138 -24.73 -3.85 -6.59
C ASN A 138 -23.59 -3.49 -7.55
N SER A 139 -23.70 -3.86 -8.83
CA SER A 139 -22.72 -3.50 -9.87
C SER A 139 -22.55 -1.99 -10.02
N ARG A 140 -23.63 -1.20 -9.96
CA ARG A 140 -23.55 0.27 -9.99
C ARG A 140 -22.77 0.81 -8.78
N GLY A 141 -22.99 0.24 -7.60
CA GLY A 141 -22.22 0.57 -6.40
C GLY A 141 -20.73 0.26 -6.56
N ASP A 142 -20.39 -0.89 -7.16
CA ASP A 142 -19.00 -1.27 -7.43
C ASP A 142 -18.29 -0.25 -8.34
N VAL A 143 -18.97 0.18 -9.41
CA VAL A 143 -18.43 1.18 -10.35
C VAL A 143 -18.24 2.54 -9.66
N GLU A 144 -19.16 2.94 -8.78
CA GLU A 144 -18.99 4.16 -7.99
C GLU A 144 -17.74 4.08 -7.09
N LEU A 145 -17.51 2.94 -6.45
CA LEU A 145 -16.31 2.71 -5.64
C LEU A 145 -15.03 2.71 -6.49
N VAL A 146 -15.07 2.16 -7.71
CA VAL A 146 -13.95 2.23 -8.68
C VAL A 146 -13.57 3.68 -8.96
N VAL A 147 -14.54 4.51 -9.34
CA VAL A 147 -14.31 5.93 -9.69
C VAL A 147 -13.72 6.68 -8.49
N LYS A 148 -14.34 6.52 -7.30
CA LYS A 148 -13.85 7.14 -6.06
C LYS A 148 -12.42 6.72 -5.73
N TYR A 149 -12.10 5.43 -5.89
CA TYR A 149 -10.78 4.92 -5.55
C TYR A 149 -9.69 5.35 -6.53
N LEU A 150 -9.96 5.35 -7.83
CA LEU A 150 -9.03 5.87 -8.83
C LEU A 150 -8.72 7.35 -8.58
N ARG A 151 -9.75 8.19 -8.32
CA ARG A 151 -9.57 9.60 -7.97
C ARG A 151 -8.75 9.80 -6.69
N SER A 152 -9.00 8.98 -5.67
CA SER A 152 -8.19 8.98 -4.44
C SER A 152 -6.72 8.67 -4.74
N CYS A 153 -6.44 7.63 -5.53
CA CYS A 153 -5.07 7.25 -5.91
C CYS A 153 -4.37 8.34 -6.75
N ALA A 154 -5.08 9.00 -7.66
CA ALA A 154 -4.53 10.13 -8.42
C ALA A 154 -3.99 11.23 -7.50
N GLY A 155 -4.73 11.52 -6.42
CA GLY A 155 -4.36 12.48 -5.40
C GLY A 155 -3.10 12.15 -4.60
N TRP A 156 -2.61 10.91 -4.65
CA TRP A 156 -1.42 10.46 -3.92
C TRP A 156 -0.11 10.55 -4.71
N THR A 157 -0.16 10.71 -6.03
CA THR A 157 1.00 10.65 -6.94
C THR A 157 2.18 11.55 -6.53
N ASP A 158 1.90 12.76 -6.05
CA ASP A 158 2.85 13.78 -5.59
C ASP A 158 3.03 13.82 -4.05
N LYS A 159 2.35 12.93 -3.32
CA LYS A 159 2.34 12.86 -1.85
C LYS A 159 3.00 11.61 -1.29
N ILE A 160 3.79 10.91 -2.11
CA ILE A 160 4.62 9.79 -1.68
C ILE A 160 5.93 10.34 -1.12
N LEU A 161 5.93 10.60 0.19
CA LEU A 161 7.01 11.33 0.86
C LEU A 161 8.07 10.39 1.48
N GLY A 162 9.31 10.89 1.53
CA GLY A 162 10.36 10.35 2.39
C GLY A 162 10.46 11.10 3.72
N ASN A 163 11.50 10.79 4.49
CA ASN A 163 11.80 11.44 5.77
C ASN A 163 13.19 12.08 5.74
N VAL A 164 13.37 13.22 6.40
CA VAL A 164 14.69 13.71 6.80
C VAL A 164 14.98 13.18 8.20
N ILE A 165 16.14 12.55 8.40
CA ILE A 165 16.47 11.83 9.63
C ILE A 165 17.64 12.53 10.34
N GLU A 166 17.39 13.01 11.55
CA GLU A 166 18.37 13.70 12.37
C GLU A 166 19.30 12.69 13.08
N THR A 167 20.61 12.77 12.81
CA THR A 167 21.63 11.92 13.44
C THR A 167 22.88 12.71 13.87
N GLY A 168 22.73 14.00 14.15
CA GLY A 168 23.80 14.94 14.46
C GLY A 168 24.46 15.58 13.23
N ASP A 169 25.35 16.55 13.48
CA ASP A 169 25.87 17.49 12.48
C ASP A 169 26.82 16.90 11.42
N SER A 170 27.20 15.63 11.55
CA SER A 170 28.20 15.02 10.67
C SER A 170 27.64 14.57 9.33
N HIS A 171 26.32 14.38 9.22
CA HIS A 171 25.68 13.82 8.04
C HIS A 171 24.32 14.45 7.78
N PHE A 172 23.98 14.62 6.51
CA PHE A 172 22.61 14.86 6.08
C PHE A 172 22.00 13.52 5.64
N ASN A 173 20.90 13.10 6.28
CA ASN A 173 20.21 11.86 5.97
C ASN A 173 18.79 12.12 5.49
N TYR A 174 18.39 11.42 4.44
CA TYR A 174 17.00 11.39 4.02
C TYR A 174 16.64 10.04 3.41
N THR A 175 15.34 9.73 3.37
CA THR A 175 14.82 8.57 2.64
C THR A 175 14.11 8.99 1.36
N ARG A 176 14.13 8.12 0.37
CA ARG A 176 13.26 8.18 -0.81
C ARG A 176 12.36 6.95 -0.84
N ARG A 177 11.12 7.13 -1.25
CA ARG A 177 10.18 6.04 -1.56
C ARG A 177 10.16 5.88 -3.08
N GLU A 178 10.86 4.87 -3.56
CA GLU A 178 11.00 4.61 -5.00
C GLU A 178 10.02 3.50 -5.41
N PRO A 179 9.35 3.57 -6.57
CA PRO A 179 8.53 2.46 -7.07
C PRO A 179 9.33 1.17 -7.18
N ILE A 180 8.69 0.06 -6.86
CA ILE A 180 9.35 -1.25 -6.79
C ILE A 180 9.68 -1.84 -8.18
N GLY A 181 9.04 -1.35 -9.25
CA GLY A 181 9.24 -1.79 -10.63
C GLY A 181 8.02 -2.49 -11.20
N VAL A 182 8.25 -3.57 -11.96
CA VAL A 182 7.16 -4.37 -12.57
C VAL A 182 6.44 -5.17 -11.49
N CYS A 183 5.12 -5.00 -11.41
CA CYS A 183 4.24 -5.69 -10.48
C CYS A 183 3.37 -6.72 -11.21
N GLY A 184 3.30 -7.94 -10.68
CA GLY A 184 2.31 -8.93 -11.07
C GLY A 184 1.06 -8.78 -10.21
N GLN A 185 -0.12 -8.73 -10.81
CA GLN A 185 -1.37 -8.52 -10.09
C GLN A 185 -2.39 -9.57 -10.52
N ILE A 186 -2.96 -10.30 -9.57
CA ILE A 186 -3.91 -11.38 -9.83
C ILE A 186 -5.19 -11.05 -9.05
N ILE A 187 -6.30 -10.90 -9.78
CA ILE A 187 -7.60 -10.52 -9.21
C ILE A 187 -8.59 -11.69 -9.21
N PRO A 188 -9.54 -11.72 -8.24
CA PRO A 188 -10.61 -12.69 -8.16
C PRO A 188 -11.78 -12.28 -9.05
N TRP A 189 -12.83 -13.09 -9.02
CA TRP A 189 -14.01 -12.95 -9.87
C TRP A 189 -15.21 -12.28 -9.20
N ASN A 190 -15.18 -12.04 -7.88
CA ASN A 190 -16.36 -11.62 -7.14
C ASN A 190 -16.64 -10.12 -7.23
N PHE A 191 -15.61 -9.30 -7.42
CA PHE A 191 -15.73 -7.87 -7.76
C PHE A 191 -14.72 -7.50 -8.86
N PRO A 192 -14.87 -8.00 -10.10
CA PRO A 192 -13.81 -7.98 -11.10
C PRO A 192 -13.25 -6.58 -11.39
N LEU A 193 -14.13 -5.62 -11.70
CA LEU A 193 -13.69 -4.25 -12.00
C LEU A 193 -13.14 -3.53 -10.77
N LEU A 194 -13.79 -3.68 -9.61
CA LEU A 194 -13.35 -3.06 -8.36
C LEU A 194 -11.99 -3.60 -7.92
N MET A 195 -11.76 -4.90 -8.02
CA MET A 195 -10.47 -5.52 -7.72
C MET A 195 -9.39 -5.09 -8.71
N ALA A 196 -9.74 -4.92 -10.00
CA ALA A 196 -8.82 -4.30 -10.95
C ALA A 196 -8.44 -2.88 -10.49
N ALA A 197 -9.40 -2.04 -10.05
CA ALA A 197 -9.12 -0.70 -9.56
C ALA A 197 -8.26 -0.70 -8.27
N TRP A 198 -8.53 -1.60 -7.33
CA TRP A 198 -7.74 -1.78 -6.09
C TRP A 198 -6.26 -2.10 -6.38
N LYS A 199 -6.01 -2.79 -7.49
CA LYS A 199 -4.68 -3.13 -7.97
C LYS A 199 -4.06 -2.00 -8.79
N LEU A 200 -4.80 -1.45 -9.76
CA LEU A 200 -4.31 -0.46 -10.71
C LEU A 200 -4.10 0.93 -10.10
N GLY A 201 -4.95 1.37 -9.18
CA GLY A 201 -4.83 2.67 -8.52
C GLY A 201 -3.45 2.90 -7.88
N PRO A 202 -3.04 2.12 -6.86
CA PRO A 202 -1.79 2.34 -6.15
C PRO A 202 -0.54 2.00 -6.98
N VAL A 203 -0.61 1.04 -7.91
CA VAL A 203 0.53 0.72 -8.80
C VAL A 203 0.83 1.89 -9.74
N LEU A 204 -0.21 2.55 -10.28
CA LEU A 204 -0.05 3.74 -11.11
C LEU A 204 0.38 4.96 -10.28
N ALA A 205 -0.25 5.17 -9.12
CA ALA A 205 0.07 6.30 -8.25
C ALA A 205 1.56 6.35 -7.88
N THR A 206 2.13 5.18 -7.57
CA THR A 206 3.54 5.02 -7.20
C THR A 206 4.51 5.08 -8.37
N GLY A 207 4.04 5.03 -9.62
CA GLY A 207 4.89 5.02 -10.82
C GLY A 207 5.46 3.63 -11.17
N CYS A 208 4.87 2.57 -10.64
CA CYS A 208 5.16 1.21 -11.07
C CYS A 208 4.51 0.91 -12.44
N THR A 209 4.87 -0.22 -13.03
CA THR A 209 4.20 -0.81 -14.20
C THR A 209 3.68 -2.19 -13.84
N THR A 210 2.72 -2.72 -14.60
CA THR A 210 1.99 -3.92 -14.18
C THR A 210 1.66 -4.91 -15.30
N VAL A 211 1.60 -6.18 -14.90
CA VAL A 211 0.96 -7.28 -15.62
C VAL A 211 -0.17 -7.81 -14.73
N LEU A 212 -1.40 -7.58 -15.15
CA LEU A 212 -2.61 -7.97 -14.43
C LEU A 212 -3.25 -9.21 -15.08
N LYS A 213 -3.63 -10.18 -14.26
CA LYS A 213 -4.40 -11.37 -14.66
C LYS A 213 -5.82 -11.26 -14.12
N THR A 214 -6.79 -11.29 -15.03
CA THR A 214 -8.23 -11.35 -14.73
C THR A 214 -8.63 -12.75 -14.28
N ALA A 215 -9.72 -12.88 -13.53
CA ALA A 215 -10.31 -14.19 -13.26
C ALA A 215 -10.92 -14.78 -14.53
N GLU A 216 -10.76 -16.09 -14.72
CA GLU A 216 -11.24 -16.82 -15.89
C GLU A 216 -12.77 -16.84 -16.02
N SER A 217 -13.50 -16.68 -14.91
CA SER A 217 -14.97 -16.60 -14.93
C SER A 217 -15.51 -15.21 -15.21
N THR A 218 -14.70 -14.15 -15.09
CA THR A 218 -15.16 -12.76 -15.20
C THR A 218 -14.12 -11.82 -15.84
N PRO A 219 -13.69 -12.06 -17.09
CA PRO A 219 -12.64 -11.27 -17.71
C PRO A 219 -13.12 -9.95 -18.35
N LEU A 220 -14.43 -9.77 -18.56
CA LEU A 220 -14.95 -8.84 -19.57
C LEU A 220 -14.77 -7.37 -19.17
N SER A 221 -15.10 -7.01 -17.93
CA SER A 221 -15.06 -5.61 -17.46
C SER A 221 -13.63 -5.05 -17.41
N ALA A 222 -12.66 -5.85 -16.99
CA ALA A 222 -11.25 -5.45 -16.99
C ALA A 222 -10.67 -5.33 -18.41
N LEU A 223 -11.10 -6.17 -19.36
CA LEU A 223 -10.74 -6.01 -20.77
C LEU A 223 -11.39 -4.77 -21.38
N TYR A 224 -12.65 -4.48 -21.06
CA TYR A 224 -13.32 -3.26 -21.50
C TYR A 224 -12.67 -1.99 -20.92
N LEU A 225 -12.24 -2.02 -19.65
CA LEU A 225 -11.42 -0.97 -19.03
C LEU A 225 -10.15 -0.69 -19.85
N ALA A 226 -9.54 -1.73 -20.43
CA ALA A 226 -8.30 -1.60 -21.18
C ALA A 226 -8.43 -0.72 -22.45
N SER A 227 -9.62 -0.65 -23.04
CA SER A 227 -9.92 0.23 -24.18
C SER A 227 -9.70 1.71 -23.86
N PHE A 228 -9.83 2.09 -22.58
CA PHE A 228 -9.71 3.48 -22.12
C PHE A 228 -8.29 3.85 -21.67
N ILE A 229 -7.38 2.88 -21.51
CA ILE A 229 -6.02 3.12 -20.97
C ILE A 229 -5.24 4.07 -21.87
N LYS A 230 -5.26 3.83 -23.19
CA LYS A 230 -4.57 4.68 -24.16
C LYS A 230 -5.19 6.08 -24.22
N GLU A 231 -6.51 6.19 -24.17
CA GLU A 231 -7.23 7.46 -24.17
C GLU A 231 -6.95 8.28 -22.89
N ALA A 232 -6.79 7.60 -21.76
CA ALA A 232 -6.39 8.21 -20.49
C ALA A 232 -4.96 8.78 -20.50
N GLY A 233 -4.19 8.58 -21.57
CA GLY A 233 -2.80 9.04 -21.67
C GLY A 233 -1.81 8.16 -20.91
N ILE A 234 -2.20 6.95 -20.50
CA ILE A 234 -1.30 5.99 -19.86
C ILE A 234 -0.39 5.39 -20.94
N PRO A 235 0.95 5.51 -20.81
CA PRO A 235 1.89 5.07 -21.84
C PRO A 235 1.83 3.56 -22.12
N ALA A 236 2.23 3.19 -23.33
CA ALA A 236 2.29 1.80 -23.77
C ALA A 236 3.17 0.97 -22.83
N GLY A 237 2.61 -0.16 -22.39
CA GLY A 237 3.29 -1.14 -21.54
C GLY A 237 3.20 -0.84 -20.04
N VAL A 238 2.69 0.33 -19.61
CA VAL A 238 2.50 0.62 -18.19
C VAL A 238 1.48 -0.33 -17.55
N ILE A 239 0.38 -0.59 -18.26
CA ILE A 239 -0.62 -1.60 -17.89
C ILE A 239 -0.66 -2.65 -18.99
N ASN A 240 -0.60 -3.92 -18.61
CA ASN A 240 -0.81 -5.06 -19.48
C ASN A 240 -1.80 -6.00 -18.79
N ILE A 241 -2.80 -6.50 -19.52
CA ILE A 241 -3.83 -7.40 -19.01
C ILE A 241 -3.76 -8.71 -19.80
N VAL A 242 -3.46 -9.80 -19.09
CA VAL A 242 -3.36 -11.15 -19.66
C VAL A 242 -4.44 -12.02 -19.01
N SER A 243 -5.54 -12.22 -19.74
CA SER A 243 -6.61 -13.15 -19.33
C SER A 243 -6.16 -14.60 -19.49
N GLY A 244 -6.54 -15.48 -18.55
CA GLY A 244 -6.21 -16.90 -18.61
C GLY A 244 -6.37 -17.58 -17.25
N PHE A 245 -5.97 -18.85 -17.16
CA PHE A 245 -6.18 -19.63 -15.95
C PHE A 245 -5.09 -19.38 -14.89
N GLY A 246 -5.44 -19.60 -13.61
CA GLY A 246 -4.48 -19.48 -12.51
C GLY A 246 -3.26 -20.39 -12.66
N LYS A 247 -3.45 -21.62 -13.16
CA LYS A 247 -2.37 -22.62 -13.34
C LYS A 247 -1.40 -22.30 -14.49
N THR A 248 -1.76 -21.40 -15.39
CA THR A 248 -0.91 -21.00 -16.53
C THR A 248 -0.42 -19.58 -16.35
N VAL A 249 -1.29 -18.59 -16.56
CA VAL A 249 -0.95 -17.16 -16.46
C VAL A 249 -0.60 -16.77 -15.04
N GLY A 250 -1.38 -17.23 -14.05
CA GLY A 250 -1.13 -16.91 -12.64
C GLY A 250 0.22 -17.43 -12.13
N ASP A 251 0.53 -18.70 -12.41
CA ASP A 251 1.82 -19.32 -12.09
C ASP A 251 2.98 -18.63 -12.83
N ALA A 252 2.82 -18.33 -14.12
CA ALA A 252 3.82 -17.61 -14.89
C ALA A 252 4.14 -16.24 -14.30
N ILE A 253 3.12 -15.45 -13.91
CA ILE A 253 3.28 -14.17 -13.22
C ILE A 253 4.00 -14.37 -11.87
N ALA A 254 3.56 -15.34 -11.06
CA ALA A 254 4.14 -15.59 -9.76
C ALA A 254 5.63 -15.98 -9.85
N ARG A 255 6.02 -16.76 -10.86
CA ARG A 255 7.39 -17.26 -11.06
C ARG A 255 8.32 -16.30 -11.81
N HIS A 256 7.81 -15.26 -12.47
CA HIS A 256 8.64 -14.44 -13.36
C HIS A 256 9.71 -13.61 -12.61
N ASN A 257 10.99 -13.74 -13.00
CA ASN A 257 12.13 -13.11 -12.30
C ASN A 257 12.25 -11.59 -12.47
N LYS A 258 11.67 -11.02 -13.55
CA LYS A 258 11.61 -9.55 -13.72
C LYS A 258 10.48 -8.90 -12.93
N ILE A 259 9.49 -9.67 -12.46
CA ILE A 259 8.44 -9.16 -11.57
C ILE A 259 9.03 -9.00 -10.17
N LYS A 260 8.92 -7.79 -9.62
CA LYS A 260 9.52 -7.39 -8.33
C LYS A 260 8.54 -7.48 -7.16
N LYS A 261 7.24 -7.53 -7.47
CA LYS A 261 6.16 -7.63 -6.49
C LYS A 261 4.98 -8.39 -7.08
N VAL A 262 4.32 -9.24 -6.28
CA VAL A 262 3.03 -9.85 -6.60
C VAL A 262 1.97 -9.37 -5.61
N ALA A 263 0.84 -8.86 -6.11
CA ALA A 263 -0.37 -8.68 -5.31
C ALA A 263 -1.41 -9.70 -5.77
N PHE A 264 -1.94 -10.47 -4.82
CA PHE A 264 -2.94 -11.49 -5.09
C PHE A 264 -4.14 -11.30 -4.17
N THR A 265 -5.33 -11.38 -4.76
CA THR A 265 -6.56 -11.54 -4.02
C THR A 265 -7.25 -12.83 -4.45
N GLY A 266 -7.62 -13.69 -3.50
CA GLY A 266 -8.27 -14.96 -3.79
C GLY A 266 -8.16 -15.98 -2.65
N SER A 267 -8.19 -17.27 -2.97
CA SER A 267 -8.23 -18.31 -1.94
C SER A 267 -6.94 -18.44 -1.12
N THR A 268 -7.07 -18.75 0.17
CA THR A 268 -5.94 -18.96 1.09
C THR A 268 -4.94 -20.03 0.61
N PRO A 269 -5.36 -21.20 0.06
CA PRO A 269 -4.41 -22.18 -0.47
C PRO A 269 -3.54 -21.63 -1.60
N VAL A 270 -4.11 -20.83 -2.52
CA VAL A 270 -3.37 -20.22 -3.63
C VAL A 270 -2.46 -19.09 -3.10
N GLY A 271 -2.91 -18.30 -2.12
CA GLY A 271 -2.07 -17.28 -1.47
C GLY A 271 -0.81 -17.87 -0.84
N ARG A 272 -0.93 -19.02 -0.16
CA ARG A 272 0.21 -19.77 0.39
C ARG A 272 1.16 -20.23 -0.71
N GLU A 273 0.64 -20.68 -1.85
CA GLU A 273 1.45 -21.10 -2.98
C GLU A 273 2.23 -19.94 -3.60
N ILE A 274 1.60 -18.77 -3.75
CA ILE A 274 2.28 -17.56 -4.24
C ILE A 274 3.44 -17.16 -3.33
N MET A 275 3.30 -17.27 -2.01
CA MET A 275 4.41 -17.01 -1.08
C MET A 275 5.56 -17.99 -1.25
N LYS A 276 5.27 -19.29 -1.39
CA LYS A 276 6.31 -20.30 -1.65
C LYS A 276 7.05 -20.00 -2.94
N ILE A 277 6.32 -19.71 -4.01
CA ILE A 277 6.89 -19.34 -5.31
C ILE A 277 7.79 -18.10 -5.19
N ALA A 278 7.33 -17.05 -4.49
CA ALA A 278 8.13 -15.85 -4.27
C ALA A 278 9.44 -16.16 -3.53
N ALA A 279 9.39 -17.06 -2.53
CA ALA A 279 10.57 -17.55 -1.81
C ALA A 279 11.52 -18.36 -2.71
N GLU A 280 10.97 -19.19 -3.60
CA GLU A 280 11.73 -20.04 -4.52
C GLU A 280 12.46 -19.24 -5.62
N THR A 281 11.89 -18.13 -6.09
CA THR A 281 12.44 -17.45 -7.28
C THR A 281 13.40 -16.30 -6.95
N ASN A 282 12.89 -15.17 -6.46
CA ASN A 282 13.64 -13.91 -6.43
C ASN A 282 13.29 -13.04 -5.21
N LEU A 283 12.66 -13.62 -4.20
CA LEU A 283 12.22 -12.96 -2.96
C LEU A 283 11.39 -11.69 -3.24
N LYS A 284 10.60 -11.71 -4.32
CA LYS A 284 9.71 -10.61 -4.68
C LYS A 284 8.74 -10.31 -3.53
N LYS A 285 8.40 -9.02 -3.35
CA LYS A 285 7.44 -8.60 -2.32
C LYS A 285 6.07 -9.21 -2.61
N VAL A 286 5.38 -9.70 -1.59
CA VAL A 286 4.04 -10.29 -1.73
C VAL A 286 3.04 -9.53 -0.86
N THR A 287 1.90 -9.19 -1.44
CA THR A 287 0.71 -8.70 -0.72
C THR A 287 -0.43 -9.69 -0.99
N LEU A 288 -1.12 -10.13 0.05
CA LEU A 288 -2.19 -11.12 -0.04
C LEU A 288 -3.46 -10.58 0.62
N GLU A 289 -4.56 -10.61 -0.11
CA GLU A 289 -5.92 -10.43 0.41
C GLU A 289 -6.68 -11.75 0.22
N LEU A 290 -7.01 -12.43 1.30
CA LEU A 290 -7.52 -13.81 1.26
C LEU A 290 -8.93 -13.89 1.84
N GLY A 291 -9.42 -15.12 2.02
CA GLY A 291 -10.76 -15.37 2.53
C GLY A 291 -10.94 -14.97 4.00
N GLY A 292 -12.19 -15.02 4.45
CA GLY A 292 -12.58 -14.67 5.79
C GLY A 292 -13.69 -15.55 6.36
N LYS A 293 -13.82 -15.51 7.68
CA LYS A 293 -14.96 -16.02 8.42
C LYS A 293 -15.39 -15.00 9.48
N SER A 294 -15.70 -13.81 8.99
CA SER A 294 -15.86 -12.60 9.80
C SER A 294 -17.00 -12.73 10.82
N ALA A 295 -16.74 -12.33 12.06
CA ALA A 295 -17.74 -12.28 13.11
C ALA A 295 -18.61 -11.02 12.98
N ASN A 296 -19.91 -11.14 13.22
CA ASN A 296 -20.84 -10.02 13.25
C ASN A 296 -21.67 -10.08 14.54
N ILE A 297 -21.43 -9.14 15.45
CA ILE A 297 -21.80 -9.25 16.86
C ILE A 297 -22.92 -8.26 17.18
N VAL A 298 -24.01 -8.73 17.77
CA VAL A 298 -25.18 -7.92 18.14
C VAL A 298 -25.42 -8.00 19.65
N PHE A 299 -25.33 -6.85 20.33
CA PHE A 299 -25.55 -6.70 21.78
C PHE A 299 -27.02 -6.43 22.11
N ASP A 300 -27.43 -6.70 23.36
CA ASP A 300 -28.81 -6.50 23.86
C ASP A 300 -29.32 -5.06 23.67
N ASP A 301 -28.41 -4.09 23.65
CA ASP A 301 -28.72 -2.67 23.48
C ASP A 301 -28.65 -2.18 22.02
N ALA A 302 -28.50 -3.10 21.06
CA ALA A 302 -28.49 -2.78 19.65
C ALA A 302 -29.88 -2.33 19.17
N ASN A 303 -29.91 -1.40 18.22
CA ASN A 303 -31.13 -1.15 17.47
C ASN A 303 -31.37 -2.33 16.51
N VAL A 304 -32.49 -3.03 16.69
CA VAL A 304 -32.84 -4.23 15.92
C VAL A 304 -32.90 -3.97 14.42
N ASP A 305 -33.56 -2.91 13.97
CA ASP A 305 -33.69 -2.60 12.54
C ASP A 305 -32.34 -2.28 11.89
N VAL A 306 -31.50 -1.49 12.57
CA VAL A 306 -30.14 -1.17 12.11
C VAL A 306 -29.27 -2.42 12.07
N ALA A 307 -29.34 -3.26 13.10
CA ALA A 307 -28.59 -4.51 13.15
C ALA A 307 -29.04 -5.45 12.02
N VAL A 308 -30.34 -5.70 11.85
CA VAL A 308 -30.88 -6.57 10.78
C VAL A 308 -30.50 -6.08 9.39
N SER A 309 -30.55 -4.76 9.14
CA SER A 309 -30.09 -4.17 7.88
C SER A 309 -28.60 -4.42 7.64
N ALA A 310 -27.77 -4.22 8.67
CA ALA A 310 -26.33 -4.47 8.58
C ALA A 310 -26.00 -5.97 8.44
N LEU A 311 -26.74 -6.87 9.09
CA LEU A 311 -26.63 -8.32 8.90
C LEU A 311 -26.97 -8.70 7.45
N THR A 312 -28.05 -8.14 6.91
CA THR A 312 -28.50 -8.38 5.52
C THR A 312 -27.43 -7.96 4.51
N ASN A 313 -26.92 -6.73 4.62
CA ASN A 313 -25.79 -6.28 3.80
C ASN A 313 -24.49 -7.04 4.10
N GLY A 314 -24.34 -7.56 5.31
CA GLY A 314 -23.15 -8.30 5.74
C GLY A 314 -23.00 -9.67 5.09
N ILE A 315 -24.09 -10.39 4.83
CA ILE A 315 -24.03 -11.74 4.21
C ILE A 315 -24.71 -11.86 2.85
N PHE A 316 -25.75 -11.08 2.55
CA PHE A 316 -26.50 -11.24 1.29
C PHE A 316 -26.08 -10.25 0.20
N TYR A 317 -25.30 -9.21 0.53
CA TYR A 317 -24.66 -8.36 -0.48
C TYR A 317 -23.75 -9.19 -1.39
N ASN A 318 -23.79 -8.91 -2.70
CA ASN A 318 -23.10 -9.68 -3.72
C ASN A 318 -23.35 -11.21 -3.60
N THR A 319 -24.57 -11.59 -3.19
CA THR A 319 -24.99 -12.98 -3.04
C THR A 319 -24.08 -13.79 -2.09
N GLY A 320 -23.41 -13.13 -1.15
CA GLY A 320 -22.49 -13.72 -0.18
C GLY A 320 -21.09 -14.03 -0.71
N GLU A 321 -20.79 -13.65 -1.96
CA GLU A 321 -19.47 -13.79 -2.57
C GLU A 321 -18.56 -12.61 -2.18
N VAL A 322 -18.37 -12.44 -0.86
CA VAL A 322 -17.60 -11.34 -0.26
C VAL A 322 -16.63 -11.93 0.76
N CYS A 323 -15.33 -11.67 0.61
CA CYS A 323 -14.31 -12.19 1.53
C CYS A 323 -14.53 -11.73 2.97
N SER A 324 -15.02 -10.49 3.16
CA SER A 324 -15.35 -9.93 4.47
C SER A 324 -16.74 -10.28 4.97
N ALA A 325 -17.51 -11.16 4.31
CA ALA A 325 -18.90 -11.45 4.68
C ALA A 325 -19.07 -11.80 6.17
N GLY A 326 -20.06 -11.17 6.80
CA GLY A 326 -20.45 -11.35 8.21
C GLY A 326 -21.13 -12.69 8.46
N SER A 327 -20.42 -13.77 8.15
CA SER A 327 -20.94 -15.14 8.04
C SER A 327 -21.09 -15.86 9.38
N ARG A 328 -20.52 -15.32 10.46
CA ARG A 328 -20.76 -15.77 11.84
C ARG A 328 -21.45 -14.69 12.64
N VAL A 329 -22.76 -14.81 12.83
CA VAL A 329 -23.54 -13.89 13.64
C VAL A 329 -23.58 -14.38 15.09
N TYR A 330 -23.16 -13.52 16.00
CA TYR A 330 -23.24 -13.73 17.44
C TYR A 330 -24.25 -12.73 18.01
N VAL A 331 -25.29 -13.21 18.68
CA VAL A 331 -26.31 -12.34 19.29
C VAL A 331 -26.37 -12.59 20.78
N GLN A 332 -26.43 -11.51 21.56
CA GLN A 332 -26.52 -11.60 23.01
C GLN A 332 -27.86 -12.23 23.42
N GLU A 333 -27.84 -13.06 24.46
CA GLU A 333 -28.96 -13.96 24.78
C GLU A 333 -30.30 -13.25 25.04
N GLY A 334 -30.30 -11.99 25.48
CA GLY A 334 -31.50 -11.23 25.79
C GLY A 334 -32.35 -10.86 24.58
N ILE A 335 -31.74 -10.71 23.40
CA ILE A 335 -32.43 -10.33 22.16
C ILE A 335 -32.27 -11.36 21.02
N TYR A 336 -31.69 -12.53 21.28
CA TYR A 336 -31.42 -13.53 20.23
C TYR A 336 -32.66 -13.93 19.43
N ASP A 337 -33.75 -14.26 20.14
CA ASP A 337 -34.97 -14.76 19.50
C ASP A 337 -35.65 -13.65 18.65
N GLU A 338 -35.55 -12.39 19.10
CA GLU A 338 -36.03 -11.22 18.35
C GLU A 338 -35.21 -10.99 17.07
N ILE A 339 -33.88 -10.97 17.18
CA ILE A 339 -32.99 -10.73 16.03
C ILE A 339 -33.11 -11.85 14.99
N ILE A 340 -33.11 -13.13 15.42
CA ILE A 340 -33.19 -14.24 14.46
C ILE A 340 -34.55 -14.28 13.75
N ALA A 341 -35.64 -13.94 14.45
CA ALA A 341 -36.97 -13.86 13.85
C ALA A 341 -37.06 -12.70 12.83
N ALA A 342 -36.57 -11.51 13.20
CA ALA A 342 -36.55 -10.35 12.32
C ALA A 342 -35.66 -10.58 11.08
N PHE A 343 -34.47 -11.15 11.28
CA PHE A 343 -33.55 -11.45 10.19
C PHE A 343 -34.07 -12.57 9.28
N LYS A 344 -34.71 -13.61 9.83
CA LYS A 344 -35.39 -14.65 9.04
C LYS A 344 -36.43 -14.04 8.10
N LYS A 345 -37.28 -13.14 8.62
CA LYS A 345 -38.30 -12.46 7.81
C LYS A 345 -37.67 -11.74 6.61
N VAL A 346 -36.61 -10.97 6.86
CA VAL A 346 -35.89 -10.27 5.78
C VAL A 346 -35.29 -11.25 4.78
N ALA A 347 -34.64 -12.32 5.25
CA ALA A 347 -34.05 -13.35 4.39
C ALA A 347 -35.07 -14.03 3.46
N GLU A 348 -36.30 -14.25 3.93
CA GLU A 348 -37.40 -14.83 3.14
C GLU A 348 -38.03 -13.84 2.15
N GLU A 349 -37.90 -12.53 2.41
CA GLU A 349 -38.41 -11.45 1.56
C GLU A 349 -37.36 -10.93 0.54
N VAL A 350 -36.10 -11.36 0.64
CA VAL A 350 -35.05 -10.98 -0.32
C VAL A 350 -35.46 -11.39 -1.74
N LYS A 351 -35.48 -10.40 -2.63
CA LYS A 351 -35.74 -10.61 -4.05
C LYS A 351 -34.50 -11.18 -4.74
N ILE A 352 -34.67 -12.37 -5.30
CA ILE A 352 -33.67 -13.14 -6.05
C ILE A 352 -34.19 -13.29 -7.48
N GLY A 353 -33.32 -13.11 -8.46
CA GLY A 353 -33.69 -13.38 -9.85
C GLY A 353 -32.72 -12.78 -10.84
N ASP A 354 -33.19 -12.60 -12.08
CA ASP A 354 -32.42 -11.99 -13.15
C ASP A 354 -31.79 -10.66 -12.68
N PRO A 355 -30.45 -10.53 -12.74
CA PRO A 355 -29.75 -9.35 -12.20
C PRO A 355 -30.14 -8.02 -12.87
N PHE A 356 -30.76 -8.06 -14.05
CA PHE A 356 -31.22 -6.88 -14.79
C PHE A 356 -32.66 -6.46 -14.45
N THR A 357 -33.39 -7.26 -13.67
CA THR A 357 -34.73 -6.89 -13.22
C THR A 357 -34.67 -5.86 -12.08
N GLU A 358 -35.47 -4.80 -12.19
CA GLU A 358 -35.50 -3.74 -11.17
C GLU A 358 -35.94 -4.27 -9.79
N GLY A 359 -35.24 -3.82 -8.75
CA GLY A 359 -35.53 -4.19 -7.37
C GLY A 359 -35.01 -5.56 -6.93
N GLN A 360 -34.27 -6.29 -7.78
CA GLN A 360 -33.55 -7.48 -7.37
C GLN A 360 -32.37 -7.12 -6.46
N PHE A 361 -32.24 -7.81 -5.33
CA PHE A 361 -31.15 -7.59 -4.39
C PHE A 361 -30.03 -8.61 -4.61
N MET A 362 -30.40 -9.89 -4.75
CA MET A 362 -29.47 -11.00 -4.97
C MET A 362 -29.55 -11.53 -6.41
N GLY A 363 -28.37 -11.75 -7.00
CA GLY A 363 -28.21 -12.36 -8.31
C GLY A 363 -27.83 -13.84 -8.23
N ALA A 364 -27.21 -14.35 -9.29
CA ALA A 364 -26.68 -15.71 -9.33
C ALA A 364 -25.31 -15.79 -8.64
N GLN A 365 -24.90 -17.00 -8.23
CA GLN A 365 -23.49 -17.29 -7.90
C GLN A 365 -22.66 -17.25 -9.18
N ALA A 366 -21.39 -16.85 -9.10
CA ALA A 366 -20.59 -16.56 -10.29
C ALA A 366 -20.25 -17.79 -11.17
N SER A 367 -20.42 -19.01 -10.67
CA SER A 367 -20.15 -20.22 -11.46
C SER A 367 -20.85 -21.46 -10.91
N GLN A 368 -21.00 -22.47 -11.76
CA GLN A 368 -21.50 -23.79 -11.35
C GLN A 368 -20.66 -24.42 -10.24
N ALA A 369 -19.33 -24.32 -10.32
CA ALA A 369 -18.45 -24.89 -9.30
C ALA A 369 -18.66 -24.23 -7.93
N GLN A 370 -18.87 -22.90 -7.91
CA GLN A 370 -19.16 -22.18 -6.67
C GLN A 370 -20.56 -22.51 -6.13
N PHE A 371 -21.55 -22.59 -7.02
CA PHE A 371 -22.91 -23.02 -6.69
C PHE A 371 -22.94 -24.39 -6.02
N GLU A 372 -22.31 -25.38 -6.63
CA GLU A 372 -22.22 -26.75 -6.11
C GLU A 372 -21.44 -26.80 -4.78
N LYS A 373 -20.36 -26.03 -4.65
CA LYS A 373 -19.61 -25.90 -3.39
C LYS A 373 -20.53 -25.41 -2.27
N ILE A 374 -21.32 -24.36 -2.50
CA ILE A 374 -22.20 -23.78 -1.48
C ILE A 374 -23.28 -24.78 -1.06
N LEU A 375 -23.95 -25.43 -2.02
CA LEU A 375 -24.96 -26.44 -1.72
C LEU A 375 -24.38 -27.59 -0.89
N ARG A 376 -23.15 -28.02 -1.19
CA ARG A 376 -22.45 -29.04 -0.38
C ARG A 376 -22.18 -28.56 1.05
N TYR A 377 -21.82 -27.30 1.28
CA TYR A 377 -21.67 -26.78 2.65
C TYR A 377 -22.99 -26.72 3.41
N ILE A 378 -24.10 -26.47 2.72
CA ILE A 378 -25.44 -26.51 3.32
C ILE A 378 -25.77 -27.94 3.76
N GLU A 379 -25.50 -28.94 2.92
CA GLU A 379 -25.64 -30.36 3.27
C GLU A 379 -24.79 -30.73 4.49
N ILE A 380 -23.50 -30.35 4.50
CA ILE A 380 -22.60 -30.57 5.64
C ILE A 380 -23.17 -29.96 6.93
N GLY A 381 -23.71 -28.74 6.85
CA GLY A 381 -24.32 -28.08 8.01
C GLY A 381 -25.49 -28.88 8.61
N MET A 382 -26.36 -29.42 7.75
CA MET A 382 -27.47 -30.27 8.18
C MET A 382 -26.98 -31.60 8.76
N ASP A 383 -26.00 -32.23 8.11
CA ASP A 383 -25.44 -33.52 8.54
C ASP A 383 -24.69 -33.43 9.88
N GLU A 384 -24.04 -32.31 10.18
CA GLU A 384 -23.37 -32.07 11.46
C GLU A 384 -24.35 -31.69 12.60
N GLY A 385 -25.64 -31.53 12.28
CA GLY A 385 -26.72 -31.30 13.23
C GLY A 385 -27.05 -29.83 13.51
N ALA A 386 -26.63 -28.91 12.63
CA ALA A 386 -27.12 -27.52 12.71
C ALA A 386 -28.61 -27.45 12.35
N THR A 387 -29.32 -26.48 12.90
CA THR A 387 -30.74 -26.26 12.58
C THR A 387 -30.85 -25.33 11.37
N LEU A 388 -31.38 -25.84 10.26
CA LEU A 388 -31.72 -25.02 9.09
C LEU A 388 -32.98 -24.19 9.39
N VAL A 389 -32.82 -22.88 9.60
CA VAL A 389 -33.91 -21.96 9.95
C VAL A 389 -34.74 -21.56 8.72
N THR A 390 -34.06 -21.31 7.60
CA THR A 390 -34.68 -21.02 6.29
C THR A 390 -33.66 -21.23 5.16
N GLY A 391 -34.14 -21.28 3.92
CA GLY A 391 -33.31 -21.43 2.72
C GLY A 391 -32.82 -22.85 2.49
N GLY A 392 -31.51 -22.99 2.23
CA GLY A 392 -30.85 -24.28 2.08
C GLY A 392 -31.00 -24.95 0.71
N THR A 393 -31.57 -24.26 -0.28
CA THR A 393 -31.87 -24.85 -1.59
C THR A 393 -31.57 -23.91 -2.75
N ARG A 394 -31.54 -24.47 -3.95
CA ARG A 394 -31.63 -23.71 -5.21
C ARG A 394 -32.89 -22.85 -5.23
N HIS A 395 -32.81 -21.70 -5.92
CA HIS A 395 -33.94 -20.90 -6.35
C HIS A 395 -34.11 -21.02 -7.88
N GLY A 396 -35.31 -21.36 -8.36
CA GLY A 396 -35.56 -21.55 -9.80
C GLY A 396 -34.93 -22.82 -10.40
N GLU A 397 -35.08 -22.97 -11.72
CA GLU A 397 -34.61 -24.16 -12.48
C GLU A 397 -33.36 -23.89 -13.35
N LYS A 398 -33.08 -22.62 -13.64
CA LYS A 398 -31.99 -22.15 -14.51
C LYS A 398 -31.24 -21.01 -13.80
N GLY A 399 -29.94 -20.91 -14.07
CA GLY A 399 -29.02 -20.02 -13.38
C GLY A 399 -28.60 -20.56 -12.01
N PHE A 400 -27.52 -20.01 -11.49
CA PHE A 400 -26.87 -20.47 -10.27
C PHE A 400 -27.41 -19.75 -9.01
N PHE A 401 -28.73 -19.70 -8.84
CA PHE A 401 -29.36 -18.97 -7.73
C PHE A 401 -29.54 -19.84 -6.48
N ILE A 402 -29.15 -19.31 -5.31
CA ILE A 402 -29.27 -19.98 -4.00
C ILE A 402 -30.11 -19.11 -3.07
N ARG A 403 -31.03 -19.73 -2.33
CA ARG A 403 -31.84 -19.04 -1.33
C ARG A 403 -30.97 -18.55 -0.16
N PRO A 404 -31.20 -17.34 0.38
CA PRO A 404 -30.69 -16.90 1.68
C PRO A 404 -30.85 -18.00 2.72
N THR A 405 -29.74 -18.42 3.31
CA THR A 405 -29.69 -19.60 4.19
C THR A 405 -29.21 -19.21 5.57
N ILE A 406 -29.98 -19.59 6.58
CA ILE A 406 -29.68 -19.31 7.99
C ILE A 406 -29.58 -20.62 8.74
N PHE A 407 -28.46 -20.84 9.41
CA PHE A 407 -28.26 -21.92 10.37
C PHE A 407 -28.24 -21.38 11.80
N SER A 408 -28.95 -22.05 12.70
CA SER A 408 -28.87 -21.84 14.16
C SER A 408 -28.40 -23.10 14.87
N ASN A 409 -28.23 -23.02 16.20
CA ASN A 409 -27.72 -24.13 17.02
C ASN A 409 -26.38 -24.69 16.51
N VAL A 410 -25.51 -23.78 16.04
CA VAL A 410 -24.23 -24.13 15.43
C VAL A 410 -23.19 -24.34 16.53
N ARG A 411 -22.53 -25.51 16.56
CA ARG A 411 -21.48 -25.82 17.53
C ARG A 411 -20.12 -25.32 17.04
N PRO A 412 -19.16 -25.01 17.95
CA PRO A 412 -17.83 -24.52 17.59
C PRO A 412 -17.03 -25.42 16.64
N ASP A 413 -17.26 -26.74 16.67
CA ASP A 413 -16.56 -27.74 15.87
C ASP A 413 -17.10 -27.91 14.43
N MET A 414 -18.26 -27.32 14.11
CA MET A 414 -18.90 -27.49 12.81
C MET A 414 -18.14 -26.79 11.68
N GLN A 415 -18.03 -27.46 10.53
CA GLN A 415 -17.34 -26.92 9.34
C GLN A 415 -17.97 -25.61 8.85
N ILE A 416 -19.31 -25.50 8.88
CA ILE A 416 -20.00 -24.28 8.45
C ILE A 416 -19.69 -23.05 9.31
N LEU A 417 -19.18 -23.24 10.54
CA LEU A 417 -18.70 -22.17 11.40
C LEU A 417 -17.22 -21.85 11.16
N ARG A 418 -16.40 -22.86 10.81
CA ARG A 418 -14.94 -22.72 10.68
C ARG A 418 -14.48 -22.30 9.28
N GLU A 419 -15.17 -22.79 8.25
CA GLU A 419 -14.72 -22.67 6.85
C GLU A 419 -15.50 -21.61 6.07
N GLU A 420 -14.81 -20.98 5.11
CA GLU A 420 -15.40 -19.99 4.21
C GLU A 420 -16.25 -20.67 3.12
N ILE A 421 -17.58 -20.46 3.22
CA ILE A 421 -18.56 -20.97 2.26
C ILE A 421 -18.54 -20.14 0.98
N PHE A 422 -18.49 -18.80 1.13
CA PHE A 422 -18.50 -17.81 0.05
C PHE A 422 -19.80 -17.81 -0.76
N GLY A 423 -20.93 -17.79 -0.03
CA GLY A 423 -22.29 -17.77 -0.56
C GLY A 423 -23.25 -17.23 0.49
N PRO A 424 -24.56 -17.17 0.23
CA PRO A 424 -25.54 -16.49 1.07
C PRO A 424 -25.96 -17.36 2.26
N VAL A 425 -24.98 -17.80 3.06
CA VAL A 425 -25.14 -18.76 4.16
C VAL A 425 -24.52 -18.17 5.43
N VAL A 426 -25.32 -18.03 6.49
CA VAL A 426 -24.89 -17.47 7.77
C VAL A 426 -25.22 -18.40 8.94
N THR A 427 -24.32 -18.44 9.92
CA THR A 427 -24.51 -19.17 11.18
C THR A 427 -24.84 -18.22 12.32
N PHE A 428 -25.79 -18.58 13.18
CA PHE A 428 -26.19 -17.84 14.37
C PHE A 428 -25.81 -18.58 15.66
N SER A 429 -25.15 -17.88 16.57
CA SER A 429 -24.77 -18.35 17.91
C SER A 429 -25.17 -17.35 19.00
N LYS A 430 -25.47 -17.86 20.20
CA LYS A 430 -25.71 -17.03 21.40
C LYS A 430 -24.40 -16.70 22.10
N PHE A 431 -24.36 -15.58 22.82
CA PHE A 431 -23.34 -15.30 23.83
C PHE A 431 -23.98 -14.58 25.02
N LYS A 432 -23.31 -14.59 26.18
CA LYS A 432 -23.77 -13.91 27.40
C LYS A 432 -22.91 -12.71 27.77
N THR A 433 -21.60 -12.86 27.61
CA THR A 433 -20.63 -11.85 28.06
C THR A 433 -19.74 -11.35 26.92
N ILE A 434 -19.22 -10.14 27.09
CA ILE A 434 -18.23 -9.55 26.17
C ILE A 434 -16.99 -10.46 26.02
N ASP A 435 -16.53 -11.09 27.10
CA ASP A 435 -15.32 -11.92 27.07
C ASP A 435 -15.54 -13.20 26.25
N GLU A 436 -16.68 -13.86 26.45
CA GLU A 436 -17.10 -15.05 25.70
C GLU A 436 -17.21 -14.79 24.19
N VAL A 437 -17.83 -13.67 23.80
CA VAL A 437 -17.98 -13.36 22.37
C VAL A 437 -16.67 -12.94 21.73
N VAL A 438 -15.77 -12.28 22.46
CA VAL A 438 -14.42 -11.95 21.97
C VAL A 438 -13.62 -13.23 21.74
N GLU A 439 -13.66 -14.18 22.68
CA GLU A 439 -13.00 -15.48 22.53
C GLU A 439 -13.55 -16.22 21.30
N SER A 440 -14.87 -16.34 21.19
CA SER A 440 -15.52 -17.04 20.08
C SER A 440 -15.28 -16.36 18.72
N ALA A 441 -15.30 -15.02 18.67
CA ALA A 441 -15.05 -14.27 17.45
C ALA A 441 -13.60 -14.43 16.97
N ASN A 442 -12.64 -14.46 17.90
CA ASN A 442 -11.22 -14.60 17.62
C ASN A 442 -10.76 -16.06 17.45
N ASP A 443 -11.57 -17.06 17.83
CA ASP A 443 -11.33 -18.47 17.54
C ASP A 443 -11.60 -18.77 16.06
N SER A 444 -10.69 -18.29 15.22
CA SER A 444 -10.67 -18.50 13.77
C SER A 444 -9.25 -18.36 13.26
N ASP A 445 -8.90 -19.16 12.24
CA ASP A 445 -7.64 -18.97 11.51
C ASP A 445 -7.66 -17.66 10.69
N PHE A 446 -8.85 -17.12 10.44
CA PHE A 446 -9.09 -15.90 9.68
C PHE A 446 -9.03 -14.66 10.57
N GLY A 447 -9.00 -13.49 9.93
CA GLY A 447 -8.99 -12.20 10.63
C GLY A 447 -9.23 -11.03 9.67
N LEU A 448 -10.14 -11.18 8.70
CA LEU A 448 -10.34 -10.16 7.68
C LEU A 448 -11.15 -8.97 8.21
N ALA A 449 -12.39 -9.21 8.64
CA ALA A 449 -13.28 -8.17 9.13
C ALA A 449 -14.10 -8.63 10.34
N ALA A 450 -14.75 -7.67 11.00
CA ALA A 450 -15.79 -7.92 11.99
C ALA A 450 -16.83 -6.79 12.03
N GLY A 451 -18.01 -7.08 12.57
CA GLY A 451 -19.10 -6.13 12.81
C GLY A 451 -19.52 -6.12 14.27
N VAL A 452 -19.92 -4.95 14.76
CA VAL A 452 -20.37 -4.73 16.14
C VAL A 452 -21.60 -3.84 16.13
N HIS A 453 -22.69 -4.31 16.72
CA HIS A 453 -23.97 -3.59 16.82
C HIS A 453 -24.31 -3.35 18.28
N THR A 454 -24.29 -2.08 18.71
CA THR A 454 -24.53 -1.64 20.09
C THR A 454 -24.81 -0.14 20.11
N SER A 455 -25.66 0.33 21.03
CA SER A 455 -25.85 1.77 21.27
C SER A 455 -24.85 2.34 22.29
N ASN A 456 -24.11 1.48 23.00
CA ASN A 456 -23.12 1.89 23.99
C ASN A 456 -21.72 2.09 23.39
N LEU A 457 -21.23 3.33 23.44
CA LEU A 457 -19.90 3.70 22.95
C LEU A 457 -18.75 2.97 23.67
N ASN A 458 -18.87 2.71 24.98
CA ASN A 458 -17.84 1.98 25.71
C ASN A 458 -17.77 0.52 25.24
N THR A 459 -18.91 -0.10 24.96
CA THR A 459 -18.97 -1.45 24.38
C THR A 459 -18.31 -1.47 23.01
N ALA A 460 -18.67 -0.52 22.14
CA ALA A 460 -18.08 -0.40 20.80
C ALA A 460 -16.54 -0.24 20.83
N LEU A 461 -16.03 0.65 21.67
CA LEU A 461 -14.57 0.88 21.80
C LEU A 461 -13.85 -0.31 22.46
N ASN A 462 -14.47 -0.96 23.43
CA ASN A 462 -13.89 -2.12 24.11
C ASN A 462 -13.79 -3.32 23.15
N ILE A 463 -14.89 -3.66 22.47
CA ILE A 463 -14.94 -4.79 21.54
C ILE A 463 -14.02 -4.55 20.34
N SER A 464 -14.09 -3.39 19.69
CA SER A 464 -13.29 -3.11 18.48
C SER A 464 -11.78 -3.22 18.72
N LYS A 465 -11.31 -2.88 19.93
CA LYS A 465 -9.90 -3.05 20.33
C LYS A 465 -9.49 -4.51 20.51
N ARG A 466 -10.43 -5.41 20.79
CA ARG A 466 -10.17 -6.79 21.22
C ARG A 466 -10.37 -7.82 20.10
N LEU A 467 -10.97 -7.43 18.99
CA LEU A 467 -11.17 -8.29 17.83
C LEU A 467 -9.90 -8.36 16.97
N ASN A 468 -9.50 -9.57 16.60
CA ASN A 468 -8.37 -9.84 15.72
C ASN A 468 -8.82 -9.76 14.25
N ALA A 469 -9.22 -8.57 13.82
CA ALA A 469 -9.69 -8.31 12.46
C ALA A 469 -9.00 -7.10 11.84
N GLY A 470 -8.80 -7.14 10.52
CA GLY A 470 -8.27 -6.05 9.73
C GLY A 470 -9.14 -4.79 9.74
N THR A 471 -10.45 -5.00 9.67
CA THR A 471 -11.47 -3.94 9.68
C THR A 471 -12.55 -4.30 10.69
N VAL A 472 -12.96 -3.34 11.53
CA VAL A 472 -14.11 -3.50 12.44
C VAL A 472 -15.12 -2.41 12.15
N TRP A 473 -16.31 -2.79 11.70
CA TRP A 473 -17.43 -1.87 11.51
C TRP A 473 -18.29 -1.82 12.78
N VAL A 474 -18.74 -0.62 13.15
CA VAL A 474 -19.66 -0.42 14.29
C VAL A 474 -20.95 0.18 13.76
N ASN A 475 -22.07 -0.48 13.99
CA ASN A 475 -23.42 -0.08 13.53
C ASN A 475 -23.53 0.10 12.00
N THR A 476 -22.64 -0.54 11.24
CA THR A 476 -22.65 -0.66 9.78
C THR A 476 -21.92 -1.96 9.39
N TYR A 477 -21.91 -2.34 8.11
CA TYR A 477 -21.15 -3.48 7.61
C TYR A 477 -20.91 -3.34 6.10
N ASN A 478 -19.75 -3.80 5.60
CA ASN A 478 -19.35 -3.63 4.19
C ASN A 478 -19.38 -2.16 3.70
N ASP A 479 -19.18 -1.22 4.63
CA ASP A 479 -19.08 0.22 4.32
C ASP A 479 -17.61 0.55 4.01
N PHE A 480 -17.30 0.67 2.71
CA PHE A 480 -15.96 0.89 2.20
C PHE A 480 -15.70 2.36 1.89
N ASN A 481 -14.50 2.81 2.22
CA ASN A 481 -14.02 4.14 1.87
C ASN A 481 -12.60 4.05 1.30
N ALA A 482 -12.35 4.76 0.20
CA ALA A 482 -11.05 4.77 -0.49
C ALA A 482 -9.86 5.13 0.43
N MET A 483 -10.09 5.91 1.48
CA MET A 483 -9.08 6.39 2.41
C MET A 483 -8.86 5.49 3.63
N VAL A 484 -9.72 4.49 3.85
CA VAL A 484 -9.63 3.57 4.99
C VAL A 484 -8.98 2.28 4.51
N PRO A 485 -7.85 1.84 5.11
CA PRO A 485 -7.17 0.63 4.67
C PRO A 485 -8.03 -0.61 4.94
N PHE A 486 -7.93 -1.58 4.04
CA PHE A 486 -8.56 -2.87 4.15
C PHE A 486 -7.50 -3.97 4.04
N GLY A 487 -7.64 -5.01 4.85
CA GLY A 487 -6.86 -6.23 4.66
C GLY A 487 -6.65 -7.05 5.92
N GLY A 488 -6.38 -8.34 5.73
CA GLY A 488 -6.52 -9.34 6.80
C GLY A 488 -5.42 -9.35 7.87
N PHE A 489 -5.81 -9.85 9.05
CA PHE A 489 -4.94 -10.44 10.05
C PHE A 489 -4.83 -11.96 9.80
N ASN A 490 -3.91 -12.64 10.51
CA ASN A 490 -3.77 -14.10 10.48
C ASN A 490 -3.67 -14.67 9.05
N THR A 491 -4.46 -15.70 8.72
CA THR A 491 -4.45 -16.32 7.40
C THR A 491 -5.29 -15.56 6.36
N SER A 492 -5.97 -14.47 6.75
CA SER A 492 -6.76 -13.64 5.84
C SER A 492 -5.93 -12.68 4.99
N GLY A 493 -4.63 -12.49 5.28
CA GLY A 493 -3.81 -11.66 4.39
C GLY A 493 -2.47 -11.21 4.96
N ILE A 494 -1.70 -10.56 4.09
CA ILE A 494 -0.43 -9.89 4.41
C ILE A 494 -0.40 -8.58 3.64
N GLY A 495 -0.23 -7.47 4.36
CA GLY A 495 -0.31 -6.11 3.82
C GLY A 495 -1.73 -5.54 3.90
N ARG A 496 -1.93 -4.37 3.29
CA ARG A 496 -3.23 -3.68 3.21
C ARG A 496 -3.44 -3.11 1.82
N GLU A 497 -4.65 -3.17 1.32
CA GLU A 497 -5.11 -2.39 0.17
C GLU A 497 -5.96 -1.21 0.65
N LEU A 498 -6.30 -0.29 -0.27
CA LEU A 498 -6.89 1.02 0.06
C LEU A 498 -6.00 1.89 0.99
N GLY A 499 -6.47 3.11 1.27
CA GLY A 499 -5.77 4.03 2.16
C GLY A 499 -4.36 4.41 1.67
N VAL A 500 -3.60 5.06 2.56
CA VAL A 500 -2.19 5.41 2.29
C VAL A 500 -1.31 4.16 2.38
N GLU A 501 -1.72 3.18 3.18
CA GLU A 501 -1.03 1.93 3.44
C GLU A 501 -0.84 1.10 2.17
N ALA A 502 -1.77 1.18 1.20
CA ALA A 502 -1.62 0.49 -0.09
C ALA A 502 -0.35 0.92 -0.84
N LEU A 503 0.04 2.19 -0.76
CA LEU A 503 1.20 2.74 -1.49
C LEU A 503 2.51 2.09 -1.01
N ASP A 504 2.57 1.69 0.25
CA ASP A 504 3.74 1.04 0.83
C ASP A 504 4.03 -0.32 0.18
N ASN A 505 3.01 -0.99 -0.35
CA ASN A 505 3.18 -2.26 -1.04
C ASN A 505 3.86 -2.14 -2.41
N TYR A 506 3.90 -0.93 -2.99
CA TYR A 506 4.42 -0.67 -4.33
C TYR A 506 5.68 0.20 -4.32
N THR A 507 6.19 0.54 -3.14
CA THR A 507 7.44 1.31 -2.99
C THR A 507 8.51 0.53 -2.22
N GLN A 508 9.75 0.96 -2.42
CA GLN A 508 10.93 0.53 -1.69
C GLN A 508 11.59 1.76 -1.06
N THR A 509 11.97 1.67 0.21
CA THR A 509 12.68 2.75 0.90
C THR A 509 14.17 2.69 0.56
N LYS A 510 14.71 3.78 0.03
CA LYS A 510 16.16 4.02 -0.08
C LYS A 510 16.58 5.04 0.96
N ALA A 511 17.51 4.67 1.84
CA ALA A 511 18.17 5.63 2.73
C ALA A 511 19.39 6.22 2.02
N VAL A 512 19.51 7.55 2.07
CA VAL A 512 20.66 8.31 1.55
C VAL A 512 21.29 9.03 2.72
N ARG A 513 22.59 8.79 2.92
CA ARG A 513 23.39 9.40 3.99
C ARG A 513 24.58 10.10 3.36
N ILE A 514 24.62 11.41 3.46
CA ILE A 514 25.64 12.27 2.86
C ILE A 514 26.54 12.78 3.99
N GLY A 515 27.80 12.34 3.99
CA GLY A 515 28.79 12.86 4.93
C GLY A 515 29.09 14.32 4.66
N SER A 516 29.20 15.11 5.72
CA SER A 516 29.71 16.47 5.63
C SER A 516 31.16 16.43 5.16
N LEU A 517 31.45 17.02 4.01
CA LEU A 517 32.82 17.38 3.63
C LEU A 517 33.26 18.55 4.52
N GLN A 518 33.50 18.31 5.80
CA GLN A 518 34.46 19.11 6.55
C GLN A 518 35.85 18.83 5.96
N SER A 519 36.07 19.31 4.75
CA SER A 519 37.41 19.43 4.21
C SER A 519 38.12 20.55 4.97
N ASP A 520 39.40 20.38 5.22
CA ASP A 520 40.34 21.40 5.69
C ASP A 520 40.48 22.58 4.69
N ALA A 521 39.37 23.16 4.25
CA ALA A 521 39.34 24.24 3.27
C ALA A 521 39.96 25.51 3.89
N ILE A 522 41.24 25.73 3.58
CA ILE A 522 41.94 26.98 3.85
C ILE A 522 41.17 28.11 3.15
N THR A 523 40.58 29.01 3.91
CA THR A 523 39.99 30.22 3.33
C THR A 523 41.10 31.25 3.10
N ILE A 524 41.57 31.35 1.85
CA ILE A 524 42.52 32.37 1.42
C ILE A 524 41.74 33.65 1.06
N ARG A 525 41.91 34.73 1.83
CA ARG A 525 41.33 36.05 1.49
C ARG A 525 42.41 37.02 1.05
N THR A 526 42.50 37.30 -0.24
CA THR A 526 43.29 38.40 -0.79
C THR A 526 42.57 39.72 -0.47
N ARG A 527 43.19 40.63 0.30
CA ARG A 527 42.55 41.91 0.65
C ARG A 527 42.90 43.07 -0.29
N LYS A 528 44.10 43.12 -0.86
CA LYS A 528 44.50 44.18 -1.82
C LYS A 528 45.80 43.86 -2.56
N VAL A 529 45.94 44.43 -3.75
CA VAL A 529 47.22 44.57 -4.47
C VAL A 529 47.81 45.94 -4.11
N ILE A 530 49.05 45.97 -3.63
CA ILE A 530 49.78 47.20 -3.29
C ILE A 530 51.00 47.28 -4.22
N SER A 531 51.20 48.40 -4.91
CA SER A 531 52.47 48.66 -5.61
C SER A 531 53.46 49.26 -4.64
N ASN A 532 54.63 48.64 -4.46
CA ASN A 532 55.74 49.20 -3.70
C ASN A 532 56.64 50.01 -4.66
N PRO A 533 56.73 51.34 -4.53
CA PRO A 533 57.50 52.17 -5.46
C PRO A 533 59.01 51.91 -5.42
N LEU A 534 59.56 51.43 -4.30
CA LEU A 534 60.99 51.15 -4.15
C LEU A 534 61.42 49.84 -4.82
N LEU A 535 60.48 48.94 -5.11
CA LEU A 535 60.76 47.60 -5.64
C LEU A 535 60.19 47.37 -7.06
N ALA A 536 59.46 48.35 -7.62
CA ALA A 536 58.84 48.31 -8.95
C ALA A 536 57.99 47.06 -9.24
N ARG A 537 57.33 46.47 -8.23
CA ARG A 537 56.51 45.25 -8.35
C ARG A 537 55.16 45.38 -7.61
N ARG A 538 54.11 44.71 -8.13
CA ARG A 538 52.80 44.57 -7.47
C ARG A 538 52.87 43.47 -6.42
N GLN A 539 52.47 43.76 -5.19
CA GLN A 539 52.47 42.82 -4.06
C GLN A 539 51.03 42.52 -3.61
N PHE A 540 50.75 41.27 -3.26
CA PHE A 540 49.43 40.82 -2.79
C PHE A 540 49.45 40.69 -1.27
N VAL A 541 48.44 41.23 -0.58
CA VAL A 541 48.23 40.99 0.86
C VAL A 541 47.17 39.90 1.02
N ILE A 542 47.58 38.76 1.58
CA ILE A 542 46.73 37.58 1.77
C ILE A 542 46.55 37.32 3.27
N ASP A 543 45.29 37.26 3.72
CA ASP A 543 44.94 36.69 5.02
C ASP A 543 44.66 35.19 4.83
N VAL A 544 45.44 34.33 5.46
CA VAL A 544 45.18 32.89 5.53
C VAL A 544 44.50 32.58 6.86
N LEU A 545 43.24 32.14 6.84
CA LEU A 545 42.46 31.83 8.04
C LEU A 545 42.35 30.31 8.21
N HIS A 546 43.08 29.77 9.20
CA HIS A 546 42.96 28.37 9.61
C HIS A 546 42.00 28.24 10.80
N PRO A 547 40.96 27.38 10.73
CA PRO A 547 40.01 27.18 11.81
C PRO A 547 40.61 26.43 13.03
N ASN A 548 41.65 25.63 12.82
CA ASN A 548 42.15 24.66 13.81
C ASN A 548 43.57 24.96 14.37
N ARG A 549 44.10 26.19 14.21
CA ARG A 549 45.46 26.56 14.68
C ARG A 549 45.42 27.53 15.87
N ALA A 550 46.45 27.46 16.73
CA ALA A 550 46.56 28.31 17.91
C ALA A 550 46.72 29.80 17.57
N ASN A 551 46.07 30.66 18.35
CA ASN A 551 46.17 32.11 18.24
C ASN A 551 47.44 32.59 18.95
N VAL A 552 48.24 33.42 18.29
CA VAL A 552 49.43 34.06 18.89
C VAL A 552 49.31 35.58 18.88
N SER A 553 50.00 36.23 19.81
CA SER A 553 50.06 37.70 19.83
C SER A 553 50.88 38.22 18.65
N LYS A 554 50.70 39.51 18.31
CA LYS A 554 51.43 40.13 17.20
C LYS A 554 52.94 40.14 17.41
N ASP A 555 53.39 40.41 18.64
CA ASP A 555 54.81 40.50 18.97
C ASP A 555 55.46 39.11 18.99
N GLU A 556 54.74 38.11 19.50
CA GLU A 556 55.16 36.70 19.45
C GLU A 556 55.25 36.17 18.02
N LEU A 557 54.29 36.53 17.16
CA LEU A 557 54.37 36.18 15.74
C LEU A 557 55.56 36.88 15.07
N ARG A 558 55.83 38.15 15.40
CA ARG A 558 56.95 38.90 14.85
C ARG A 558 58.29 38.24 15.20
N GLU A 559 58.46 37.82 16.45
CA GLU A 559 59.68 37.17 16.93
C GLU A 559 59.90 35.81 16.24
N LYS A 560 58.86 34.98 16.17
CA LYS A 560 58.90 33.66 15.50
C LYS A 560 59.14 33.77 14.00
N LEU A 561 58.62 34.80 13.34
CA LEU A 561 58.84 35.06 11.92
C LEU A 561 60.22 35.69 11.63
N ALA A 562 60.77 36.45 12.57
CA ALA A 562 62.11 37.00 12.45
C ALA A 562 63.19 35.90 12.45
N GLU A 563 62.97 34.77 13.13
CA GLU A 563 63.87 33.61 13.06
C GLU A 563 63.83 32.94 11.68
N ILE A 564 62.65 32.74 11.10
CA ILE A 564 62.48 32.17 9.76
C ILE A 564 63.15 33.06 8.71
N TYR A 565 62.99 34.39 8.82
CA TYR A 565 63.66 35.35 7.94
C TYR A 565 65.18 35.37 8.10
N LYS A 566 65.71 35.18 9.32
CA LYS A 566 67.16 35.11 9.56
C LYS A 566 67.78 33.84 8.96
N ALA A 567 67.03 32.74 8.87
CA ALA A 567 67.51 31.45 8.39
C ALA A 567 67.68 31.37 6.86
N GLU A 568 66.73 31.91 6.07
CA GLU A 568 66.80 31.92 4.60
C GLU A 568 66.25 33.24 4.04
N LYS A 569 67.11 34.27 3.95
CA LYS A 569 66.74 35.65 3.57
C LYS A 569 66.17 35.79 2.15
N ASP A 570 66.52 34.87 1.25
CA ASP A 570 66.13 34.95 -0.17
C ASP A 570 64.75 34.32 -0.45
N ALA A 571 64.25 33.46 0.45
CA ALA A 571 63.01 32.70 0.27
C ALA A 571 61.75 33.42 0.77
N VAL A 572 61.89 34.23 1.83
CA VAL A 572 60.78 34.94 2.49
C VAL A 572 61.14 36.41 2.69
N SER A 573 60.32 37.35 2.24
CA SER A 573 60.47 38.77 2.55
C SER A 573 59.46 39.20 3.62
N VAL A 574 59.96 39.79 4.71
CA VAL A 574 59.13 40.35 5.78
C VAL A 574 59.11 41.87 5.65
N PHE A 575 57.92 42.47 5.64
CA PHE A 575 57.80 43.93 5.65
C PHE A 575 56.78 44.43 6.67
N ASP A 576 57.15 45.53 7.33
CA ASP A 576 56.28 46.29 8.22
C ASP A 576 55.42 47.23 7.39
N PHE A 577 54.12 47.30 7.70
CA PHE A 577 53.26 48.34 7.13
C PHE A 577 52.40 49.02 8.20
N ARG A 578 52.12 50.30 7.99
CA ARG A 578 51.18 51.12 8.78
C ARG A 578 49.96 51.40 7.93
N THR A 579 48.78 51.06 8.43
CA THR A 579 47.50 51.47 7.83
C THR A 579 46.68 52.28 8.84
N GLN A 580 45.98 53.30 8.34
CA GLN A 580 45.10 54.14 9.15
C GLN A 580 43.69 54.06 8.55
N PHE A 581 42.75 53.45 9.27
CA PHE A 581 41.34 53.37 8.88
C PHE A 581 40.46 53.32 10.14
N GLY A 582 39.40 54.12 10.19
CA GLY A 582 38.36 54.05 11.22
C GLY A 582 38.86 54.29 12.66
N GLY A 583 39.47 55.45 12.92
CA GLY A 583 39.75 55.90 14.29
C GLY A 583 40.94 55.26 15.01
N GLY A 584 41.75 54.42 14.35
CA GLY A 584 42.97 53.86 14.95
C GLY A 584 44.07 53.54 13.93
N LYS A 585 45.33 53.77 14.32
CA LYS A 585 46.52 53.37 13.55
C LYS A 585 46.80 51.87 13.80
N SER A 586 46.81 51.05 12.76
CA SER A 586 47.21 49.63 12.85
C SER A 586 48.55 49.42 12.15
N THR A 587 49.50 48.81 12.85
CA THR A 587 50.73 48.27 12.26
C THR A 587 50.56 46.78 12.01
N GLY A 588 50.94 46.27 10.83
CA GLY A 588 50.89 44.86 10.46
C GLY A 588 52.19 44.38 9.82
N PHE A 589 52.32 43.07 9.62
CA PHE A 589 53.44 42.44 8.91
C PHE A 589 52.87 41.58 7.78
N GLY A 590 53.53 41.60 6.61
CA GLY A 590 53.24 40.70 5.50
C GLY A 590 54.43 39.78 5.23
N LEU A 591 54.15 38.53 4.86
CA LEU A 591 55.14 37.57 4.36
C LEU A 591 54.95 37.43 2.85
N ILE A 592 56.03 37.57 2.10
CA ILE A 592 56.04 37.32 0.66
C ILE A 592 56.99 36.15 0.41
N TYR A 593 56.46 35.09 -0.18
CA TYR A 593 57.21 33.91 -0.59
C TYR A 593 57.56 34.01 -2.08
N GLN A 594 58.76 33.58 -2.46
CA GLN A 594 59.19 33.63 -3.87
C GLN A 594 58.58 32.51 -4.72
N SER A 595 58.14 31.40 -4.11
CA SER A 595 57.44 30.31 -4.77
C SER A 595 56.37 29.67 -3.88
N VAL A 596 55.49 28.88 -4.50
CA VAL A 596 54.46 28.09 -3.78
C VAL A 596 55.10 27.00 -2.90
N ALA A 597 56.26 26.48 -3.29
CA ALA A 597 57.00 25.50 -2.49
C ALA A 597 57.56 26.14 -1.20
N ASP A 598 58.07 27.38 -1.31
CA ASP A 598 58.58 28.13 -0.15
C ASP A 598 57.46 28.52 0.82
N ALA A 599 56.27 28.86 0.29
CA ALA A 599 55.10 29.07 1.11
C ALA A 599 54.78 27.83 1.95
N LYS A 600 54.79 26.62 1.35
CA LYS A 600 54.52 25.38 2.11
C LYS A 600 55.62 25.02 3.12
N LYS A 601 56.89 25.34 2.81
CA LYS A 601 58.05 25.03 3.67
C LYS A 601 58.14 25.98 4.88
N PHE A 602 57.77 27.25 4.71
CA PHE A 602 58.00 28.30 5.71
C PHE A 602 56.73 28.95 6.28
N GLU A 603 55.54 28.47 5.91
CA GLU A 603 54.28 29.01 6.44
C GLU A 603 54.14 28.76 7.95
N PRO A 604 53.89 29.81 8.75
CA PRO A 604 53.76 29.67 10.19
C PRO A 604 52.51 28.87 10.58
N ASN A 605 52.67 27.96 11.55
CA ASN A 605 51.59 27.16 12.14
C ASN A 605 50.65 27.94 13.09
N TYR A 606 50.50 29.26 12.90
CA TYR A 606 49.82 30.15 13.84
C TYR A 606 48.86 31.14 13.15
N ARG A 607 47.86 31.65 13.89
CA ARG A 607 46.91 32.66 13.40
C ARG A 607 47.18 34.05 13.99
N LEU A 608 47.18 35.10 13.17
CA LEU A 608 47.30 36.50 13.63
C LEU A 608 45.97 36.99 14.22
N VAL A 609 46.00 37.47 15.46
CA VAL A 609 44.82 38.10 16.09
C VAL A 609 44.74 39.57 15.67
N ARG A 610 43.60 40.02 15.12
CA ARG A 610 43.34 41.43 14.80
C ARG A 610 43.50 42.31 16.04
N TYR A 611 44.23 43.43 15.93
CA TYR A 611 44.33 44.45 16.97
C TYR A 611 42.90 44.92 17.35
N GLY A 612 42.56 44.81 18.64
CA GLY A 612 41.23 45.10 19.18
C GLY A 612 40.42 43.88 19.65
N LEU A 613 40.84 42.65 19.35
CA LEU A 613 40.22 41.44 19.93
C LEU A 613 40.99 40.84 21.12
N ALA A 614 42.32 41.03 21.23
CA ALA A 614 43.05 40.58 22.41
C ALA A 614 42.52 41.24 23.70
N SER A 615 42.25 42.55 23.67
CA SER A 615 41.67 43.26 24.83
C SER A 615 40.20 42.90 25.09
N LYS A 616 39.44 42.46 24.08
CA LYS A 616 38.07 41.97 24.25
C LYS A 616 38.02 40.53 24.73
N VAL A 617 38.94 39.66 24.32
CA VAL A 617 39.07 38.29 24.83
C VAL A 617 39.62 38.30 26.25
N ASP A 618 40.57 39.18 26.58
CA ASP A 618 41.04 39.37 27.95
C ASP A 618 39.97 40.01 28.83
N LYS A 619 39.20 40.99 28.33
CA LYS A 619 38.05 41.54 29.06
C LYS A 619 36.96 40.50 29.24
N ALA A 620 36.59 39.74 28.23
CA ALA A 620 35.58 38.68 28.31
C ALA A 620 36.05 37.53 29.22
N GLY A 621 37.33 37.15 29.15
CA GLY A 621 37.96 36.17 30.03
C GLY A 621 38.02 36.66 31.48
N ARG A 622 38.36 37.94 31.71
CA ARG A 622 38.27 38.56 33.05
C ARG A 622 36.83 38.64 33.53
N GLN A 623 35.85 38.94 32.66
CA GLN A 623 34.43 39.04 33.00
C GLN A 623 33.83 37.66 33.31
N GLN A 624 34.20 36.63 32.55
CA GLN A 624 33.85 35.22 32.83
C GLN A 624 34.52 34.73 34.12
N ARG A 625 35.80 35.05 34.36
CA ARG A 625 36.47 34.74 35.64
C ARG A 625 35.80 35.47 36.81
N LYS A 626 35.38 36.73 36.63
CA LYS A 626 34.66 37.51 37.65
C LYS A 626 33.25 36.96 37.89
N GLN A 627 32.54 36.54 36.84
CA GLN A 627 31.23 35.89 36.93
C GLN A 627 31.33 34.50 37.57
N LYS A 628 32.34 33.69 37.23
CA LYS A 628 32.62 32.40 37.87
C LYS A 628 32.97 32.61 39.35
N LYS A 629 33.88 33.53 39.68
CA LYS A 629 34.23 33.87 41.08
C LYS A 629 33.03 34.42 41.87
N ASN A 630 32.13 35.17 41.24
CA ASN A 630 30.89 35.63 41.86
C ASN A 630 29.87 34.50 42.03
N ARG A 631 29.77 33.57 41.08
CA ARG A 631 28.90 32.39 41.15
C ARG A 631 29.39 31.41 42.23
N ASP A 632 30.69 31.18 42.31
CA ASP A 632 31.34 30.37 43.34
C ASP A 632 31.23 31.04 44.73
N LYS A 633 31.38 32.37 44.82
CA LYS A 633 31.08 33.12 46.06
C LYS A 633 29.60 33.07 46.44
N LYS A 634 28.67 33.06 45.46
CA LYS A 634 27.23 32.93 45.71
C LYS A 634 26.89 31.53 46.24
N ILE A 635 27.51 30.49 45.69
CA ILE A 635 27.38 29.08 46.13
C ILE A 635 28.00 28.87 47.52
N PHE A 636 29.19 29.40 47.79
CA PHE A 636 29.78 29.39 49.14
C PHE A 636 28.96 30.21 50.15
N GLY A 637 28.39 31.34 49.72
CA GLY A 637 27.53 32.19 50.55
C GLY A 637 26.20 31.53 50.92
N THR A 638 25.60 30.75 50.00
CA THR A 638 24.41 29.93 50.29
C THR A 638 24.73 28.75 51.18
N GLN A 639 25.86 28.05 50.97
CA GLN A 639 26.28 26.95 51.86
C GLN A 639 26.62 27.44 53.28
N LYS A 640 27.30 28.58 53.42
CA LYS A 640 27.62 29.16 54.74
C LYS A 640 26.36 29.69 55.46
N ARG A 641 25.37 30.21 54.73
CA ARG A 641 24.05 30.58 55.28
C ARG A 641 23.22 29.34 55.65
N ALA A 642 23.30 28.26 54.88
CA ALA A 642 22.64 26.99 55.21
C ALA A 642 23.26 26.36 56.47
N ALA A 643 24.59 26.32 56.59
CA ALA A 643 25.28 25.83 57.77
C ALA A 643 25.00 26.70 59.02
N LYS A 644 24.94 28.04 58.88
CA LYS A 644 24.60 28.93 60.00
C LYS A 644 23.14 28.82 60.43
N ARG A 645 22.22 28.53 59.50
CA ARG A 645 20.81 28.19 59.82
C ARG A 645 20.70 26.83 60.50
N ALA A 646 21.45 25.82 60.05
CA ALA A 646 21.47 24.49 60.68
C ALA A 646 22.07 24.54 62.10
N ALA A 647 23.16 25.30 62.31
CA ALA A 647 23.75 25.48 63.64
C ALA A 647 22.83 26.25 64.60
N LYS A 648 22.07 27.24 64.10
CA LYS A 648 21.07 27.95 64.92
C LYS A 648 19.88 27.03 65.28
N ARG A 649 19.51 26.11 64.40
CA ARG A 649 18.43 25.13 64.61
C ARG A 649 18.80 23.95 65.53
N ASN A 650 20.09 23.79 65.84
CA ASN A 650 20.61 22.79 66.78
C ASN A 650 21.05 23.42 68.12
N ALA A 651 20.96 24.75 68.25
CA ALA A 651 21.24 25.51 69.47
C ALA A 651 19.99 26.17 70.07
N GLU A 652 18.86 26.12 69.34
CA GLU A 652 17.48 26.17 69.83
C GLU A 652 17.02 24.73 70.05
#